data_AF-S9PQ34-F1
#
_entry.id   AF-S9PQ34-F1
#
_cell.length_a   1.000
_cell.length_b   1.000
_cell.length_c   1.000
_cell.angle_alpha   90.00
_cell.angle_beta   90.00
_cell.angle_gamma   90.00
#
_symmetry.space_group_name_H-M   'P 1'
#
loop_
_entity.id
_entity.type
_entity.pdbx_description
1 polymer ?
#
loop_
_entity_poly.entity_id
_entity_poly.type
_entity_poly.pdbx_seq_one_letter_code
_entity_poly.pdbx_strand_id
1 'polypeptide(L)'
;MTLLCLSVVCGQARNSIAASLSGSPIWPVPIATSPATLVPWGDEQHVWVVDEHGARVVDRQGNTTHEHGSWLADGFRVVAWIQTPIPGRAWVLTSAHPTGGPTEQARLYLVEAGQGSVTGRVILEAEKLMQLRQQLFQSPIDVYPNHLLPEPLEPHQQIWVVMDRSGSARICVIDAEGNVTRVIPLSALDSSGENPYVWWQVLPTGKEPSAWLKAGPRLFFLDTRTRSERWRPLLSGEGHKFWVVPGPDGLRSWVTAEVYPPGSNISRRQLYTLDPRATPGTPPNLLLRGASIQQLVASADGTRAWVAGSLRAAGEGGLHLIDINGKSLLPGGPLFKGQRLLIYRTPTDRLWALTESGGVFLLDANGRLLAAQEGLLSWLMQEEGGLSRLVTYPLGAEDLLVKATSEVVHVKHRAERVEAVPLLDGTQVSVRGVEPDGTGAWLQSERDGTLSFVSLEEPHDPAAHPVMKSTEVSIVIPSGERMGGWIQMGSASFVTVPREKMGATLKLRDGTLLVEPGGHVTLEGRLDLRAPLRKDDAGSVDLRWPVSFPADKIAGRLEVTLWDSTRADPLVASVTRQYAPGTPPPKLNWYMDEHSFGGRPIKVVFLYQDMAGTQAKLEVSDVLFHAPLIEQTWFRTTLACLLATLLFVLPLMLLPRQRLAQRWLPFLGWSANVLGGSGLFLAGMANTWRIHFPIFVGVLFLELLLGLVLGLVSPAAFRLLASTRPFWWMVPVALGLPSTRRNIQAEYVAHVGRKVEAWRHQANHEQYISLPALFREGMTPASPAGTPAPSSATYLTREPPEERIVRFLTQPAGGHVLIESPGGRGKSALLREVVRRMLSDFLEDPSKPLPVLCDGRGPTLEGLVFQALASNPLSKDIHEFLLLRGDYVLVVDGLTESALSTESLKAFLDGRYGHCVRLLLTSRPHLGFRQAVEGSSHWMIAEPRRLDDETLGRFVAAYAPEGHPQAEKRLEACRGADGTYLPILVRLALLFGHGSEEGIAALYEAAFRGLLRRQGVSGEEDTELLAWAGEFCLRTYWIQGIRSLRYRNAPEQGQMQKLLHAGLLVPEDASVTPGQPPGQVRFFHDSMQSYLTARGLFTRVHAELTWDILWRAAADPLFRTDPSELDSGADSELFQLCLQVFGPEEKLRRELRRQLLEWATLHDDDLSKRDILNTVPEHKRTHLEALLHTDAELSPRSVLRAAVSVCQEDLASLGTLYMRLAQRLWPWHHPEPEETWSMDSGQGARPRAH
;
A
#
# COMPACT_ATOMS: atom_id res chain seq x y z
N MET A 1 5.86 7.95 21.81
CA MET A 1 6.82 9.06 21.60
C MET A 1 7.93 8.47 20.74
N THR A 2 8.15 8.83 19.49
CA THR A 2 8.17 10.16 18.87
C THR A 2 7.64 10.05 17.45
N LEU A 3 6.43 10.60 17.26
CA LEU A 3 5.72 10.76 15.99
C LEU A 3 6.01 12.17 15.41
N LEU A 4 7.24 12.65 15.60
CA LEU A 4 7.65 14.04 15.40
C LEU A 4 9.02 14.06 14.71
N CYS A 5 9.03 13.95 13.38
CA CYS A 5 10.11 14.37 12.48
C CYS A 5 9.61 14.47 11.03
N LEU A 6 8.39 15.00 10.85
CA LEU A 6 7.76 15.24 9.54
C LEU A 6 7.89 16.70 9.09
N SER A 7 8.90 17.41 9.59
CA SER A 7 9.08 18.85 9.37
C SER A 7 10.56 19.24 9.32
N VAL A 8 11.18 19.12 8.14
CA VAL A 8 12.40 19.85 7.74
C VAL A 8 12.20 20.27 6.28
N VAL A 9 11.59 21.44 6.06
CA VAL A 9 12.23 22.75 5.81
C VAL A 9 12.84 22.88 4.40
N CYS A 10 12.29 23.87 3.70
CA CYS A 10 12.63 24.35 2.37
C CYS A 10 14.13 24.56 2.13
N GLY A 11 14.66 24.00 1.03
CA GLY A 11 15.84 24.54 0.35
C GLY A 11 15.40 25.36 -0.85
N GLN A 12 15.37 26.69 -0.72
CA GLN A 12 15.46 27.58 -1.88
C GLN A 12 16.87 27.42 -2.47
N ALA A 13 17.01 26.67 -3.56
CA ALA A 13 18.23 26.74 -4.36
C ALA A 13 18.12 27.97 -5.28
N ARG A 14 18.57 29.13 -4.78
CA ARG A 14 18.92 30.29 -5.61
C ARG A 14 20.20 29.95 -6.39
N ASN A 15 20.07 29.35 -7.57
CA ASN A 15 21.12 29.35 -8.59
C ASN A 15 20.48 29.80 -9.92
N SER A 16 21.17 30.65 -10.66
CA SER A 16 20.69 31.30 -11.89
C SER A 16 20.47 30.27 -13.00
N ILE A 17 19.21 29.91 -13.24
CA ILE A 17 18.83 29.06 -14.38
C ILE A 17 18.89 29.90 -15.65
N ALA A 18 19.69 29.49 -16.62
CA ALA A 18 19.76 30.10 -17.95
C ALA A 18 18.95 29.26 -18.95
N ALA A 19 18.20 29.91 -19.85
CA ALA A 19 17.54 29.25 -20.96
C ALA A 19 17.81 29.90 -22.31
N SER A 20 17.83 29.11 -23.39
CA SER A 20 18.02 29.58 -24.76
C SER A 20 17.04 28.90 -25.72
N LEU A 21 16.48 29.67 -26.65
CA LEU A 21 15.56 29.19 -27.69
C LEU A 21 16.22 29.16 -29.08
N SER A 22 16.12 28.03 -29.78
CA SER A 22 16.64 27.84 -31.16
C SER A 22 15.64 27.09 -32.04
N GLY A 23 15.68 27.26 -33.37
CA GLY A 23 14.69 26.67 -34.30
C GLY A 23 14.48 27.47 -35.59
N SER A 24 13.40 27.18 -36.33
CA SER A 24 13.00 27.97 -37.52
C SER A 24 12.87 29.47 -37.18
N PRO A 25 13.29 30.39 -38.07
CA PRO A 25 13.19 31.84 -37.82
C PRO A 25 11.73 32.32 -37.74
N ILE A 26 10.77 31.55 -38.24
CA ILE A 26 9.33 31.85 -38.21
C ILE A 26 8.51 30.62 -37.81
N TRP A 27 7.39 30.89 -37.14
CA TRP A 27 6.48 29.85 -36.65
C TRP A 27 5.05 30.05 -37.19
N PRO A 28 4.43 29.02 -37.78
CA PRO A 28 3.03 29.06 -38.18
C PRO A 28 2.11 28.87 -36.97
N VAL A 29 1.11 29.75 -36.82
CA VAL A 29 0.11 29.73 -35.74
C VAL A 29 -1.28 29.55 -36.37
N PRO A 30 -2.08 28.55 -35.98
CA PRO A 30 -3.36 28.30 -36.64
C PRO A 30 -4.37 29.41 -36.36
N ILE A 31 -4.95 29.97 -37.42
CA ILE A 31 -6.06 30.93 -37.42
C ILE A 31 -7.39 30.26 -37.82
N ALA A 32 -7.32 29.08 -38.45
CA ALA A 32 -8.47 28.19 -38.68
C ALA A 32 -8.01 26.73 -38.60
N THR A 33 -8.73 25.91 -37.84
CA THR A 33 -8.45 24.46 -37.67
C THR A 33 -9.27 23.58 -38.61
N SER A 34 -10.14 24.18 -39.41
CA SER A 34 -10.93 23.55 -40.47
C SER A 34 -10.56 24.18 -41.82
N PRO A 35 -10.96 23.55 -42.94
CA PRO A 35 -10.76 24.13 -44.28
C PRO A 35 -11.38 25.54 -44.34
N ALA A 36 -10.53 26.54 -44.50
CA ALA A 36 -10.92 27.94 -44.60
C ALA A 36 -10.28 28.56 -45.83
N THR A 37 -11.02 29.42 -46.52
CA THR A 37 -10.48 30.23 -47.61
C THR A 37 -9.99 31.54 -47.02
N LEU A 38 -8.72 31.85 -47.26
CA LEU A 38 -8.13 33.12 -46.90
C LEU A 38 -8.28 34.09 -48.08
N VAL A 39 -8.81 35.27 -47.80
CA VAL A 39 -8.96 36.32 -48.81
C VAL A 39 -8.28 37.59 -48.30
N PRO A 40 -7.34 38.19 -49.06
CA PRO A 40 -6.69 39.43 -48.64
C PRO A 40 -7.71 40.54 -48.30
N TRP A 41 -7.37 41.41 -47.35
CA TRP A 41 -8.23 42.55 -47.02
C TRP A 41 -8.02 43.76 -47.94
N GLY A 42 -6.81 43.88 -48.49
CA GLY A 42 -6.38 45.02 -49.31
C GLY A 42 -5.61 46.11 -48.55
N ASP A 43 -5.40 45.96 -47.23
CA ASP A 43 -4.60 46.89 -46.40
C ASP A 43 -3.29 46.30 -45.87
N GLU A 44 -2.96 45.06 -46.25
CA GLU A 44 -1.80 44.27 -45.79
C GLU A 44 -1.77 43.98 -44.28
N GLN A 45 -2.72 44.48 -43.48
CA GLN A 45 -2.78 44.29 -42.04
C GLN A 45 -3.76 43.18 -41.65
N HIS A 46 -4.74 42.91 -42.52
CA HIS A 46 -5.82 41.99 -42.24
C HIS A 46 -6.01 40.96 -43.35
N VAL A 47 -6.62 39.83 -42.96
CA VAL A 47 -7.10 38.79 -43.89
C VAL A 47 -8.51 38.37 -43.50
N TRP A 48 -9.35 38.13 -44.50
CA TRP A 48 -10.61 37.42 -44.32
C TRP A 48 -10.35 35.94 -44.15
N VAL A 49 -10.92 35.34 -43.11
CA VAL A 49 -10.94 33.89 -42.91
C VAL A 49 -12.39 33.43 -43.08
N VAL A 50 -12.64 32.69 -44.16
CA VAL A 50 -13.97 32.23 -44.55
C VAL A 50 -14.06 30.72 -44.39
N ASP A 51 -14.90 30.25 -43.49
CA ASP A 51 -15.16 28.83 -43.25
C ASP A 51 -16.68 28.52 -43.29
N GLU A 52 -17.06 27.29 -42.95
CA GLU A 52 -18.46 26.85 -42.94
C GLU A 52 -19.36 27.61 -41.95
N HIS A 53 -18.77 28.28 -40.95
CA HIS A 53 -19.48 29.04 -39.91
C HIS A 53 -19.58 30.54 -40.26
N GLY A 54 -19.04 30.96 -41.41
CA GLY A 54 -19.13 32.33 -41.92
C GLY A 54 -17.76 32.95 -42.18
N ALA A 55 -17.68 34.27 -42.04
CA ALA A 55 -16.44 35.01 -42.27
C ALA A 55 -16.04 35.82 -41.02
N ARG A 56 -14.76 35.81 -40.72
CA ARG A 56 -14.12 36.63 -39.68
C ARG A 56 -12.88 37.31 -40.24
N VAL A 57 -12.36 38.28 -39.48
CA VAL A 57 -11.20 39.07 -39.87
C VAL A 57 -10.08 38.83 -38.88
N VAL A 58 -8.89 38.56 -39.38
CA VAL A 58 -7.71 38.28 -38.56
C VAL A 58 -6.58 39.26 -38.88
N ASP A 59 -5.93 39.78 -37.86
CA ASP A 59 -4.77 40.67 -37.99
C ASP A 59 -3.45 39.91 -38.24
N ARG A 60 -2.33 40.65 -38.37
CA ARG A 60 -0.99 40.10 -38.56
C ARG A 60 -0.49 39.24 -37.38
N GLN A 61 -1.09 39.38 -36.21
CA GLN A 61 -0.74 38.62 -35.01
C GLN A 61 -1.63 37.38 -34.82
N GLY A 62 -2.61 37.17 -35.69
CA GLY A 62 -3.55 36.05 -35.58
C GLY A 62 -4.74 36.33 -34.66
N ASN A 63 -4.96 37.57 -34.22
CA ASN A 63 -6.13 37.93 -33.42
C ASN A 63 -7.33 38.20 -34.31
N THR A 64 -8.49 37.70 -33.91
CA THR A 64 -9.77 38.04 -34.54
C THR A 64 -10.14 39.48 -34.20
N THR A 65 -10.16 40.37 -35.20
CA THR A 65 -10.52 41.79 -35.01
C THR A 65 -12.01 42.06 -35.26
N HIS A 66 -12.66 41.23 -36.07
CA HIS A 66 -14.09 41.29 -36.33
C HIS A 66 -14.68 39.89 -36.23
N GLU A 67 -15.70 39.71 -35.38
CA GLU A 67 -16.33 38.42 -35.15
C GLU A 67 -17.37 38.08 -36.23
N HIS A 68 -17.76 36.80 -36.28
CA HIS A 68 -18.77 36.30 -37.22
C HIS A 68 -20.11 37.03 -37.00
N GLY A 69 -20.57 37.76 -38.00
CA GLY A 69 -21.96 38.24 -38.04
C GLY A 69 -22.87 37.23 -38.74
N SER A 70 -24.13 37.17 -38.31
CA SER A 70 -25.17 36.30 -38.88
C SER A 70 -25.73 36.83 -40.21
N TRP A 71 -24.86 37.16 -41.17
CA TRP A 71 -25.28 37.68 -42.50
C TRP A 71 -25.52 36.56 -43.52
N LEU A 72 -24.94 35.39 -43.32
CA LEU A 72 -25.18 34.21 -44.13
C LEU A 72 -26.46 33.52 -43.62
N ALA A 73 -27.47 33.39 -44.48
CA ALA A 73 -28.70 32.71 -44.12
C ALA A 73 -28.47 31.20 -43.91
N ASP A 74 -29.16 30.61 -42.92
CA ASP A 74 -29.08 29.18 -42.65
C ASP A 74 -29.38 28.34 -43.89
N GLY A 75 -28.54 27.33 -44.13
CA GLY A 75 -28.64 26.47 -45.30
C GLY A 75 -28.03 27.04 -46.58
N PHE A 76 -27.41 28.22 -46.56
CA PHE A 76 -26.57 28.71 -47.67
C PHE A 76 -25.09 28.47 -47.38
N ARG A 77 -24.33 28.03 -48.39
CA ARG A 77 -22.86 27.95 -48.33
C ARG A 77 -22.23 29.01 -49.22
N VAL A 78 -21.06 29.51 -48.83
CA VAL A 78 -20.24 30.38 -49.68
C VAL A 78 -19.68 29.56 -50.85
N VAL A 79 -19.85 30.08 -52.07
CA VAL A 79 -19.38 29.49 -53.33
C VAL A 79 -18.18 30.25 -53.87
N ALA A 80 -18.20 31.57 -53.79
CA ALA A 80 -17.07 32.41 -54.19
C ALA A 80 -17.03 33.69 -53.33
N TRP A 81 -15.82 34.13 -53.01
CA TRP A 81 -15.57 35.37 -52.28
C TRP A 81 -14.67 36.26 -53.14
N ILE A 82 -15.20 37.39 -53.61
CA ILE A 82 -14.59 38.22 -54.64
C ILE A 82 -14.32 39.59 -54.05
N GLN A 83 -13.07 40.05 -54.04
CA GLN A 83 -12.71 41.34 -53.48
C GLN A 83 -13.18 42.51 -54.34
N THR A 84 -13.68 43.55 -53.68
CA THR A 84 -13.88 44.87 -54.30
C THR A 84 -12.61 45.72 -54.13
N PRO A 85 -12.43 46.81 -54.90
CA PRO A 85 -11.38 47.81 -54.66
C PRO A 85 -11.52 48.57 -53.33
N ILE A 86 -12.58 48.35 -52.55
CA ILE A 86 -12.82 48.98 -51.26
C ILE A 86 -12.38 48.00 -50.17
N PRO A 87 -11.32 48.31 -49.39
CA PRO A 87 -10.84 47.43 -48.32
C PRO A 87 -11.95 47.09 -47.31
N GLY A 88 -11.98 45.85 -46.84
CA GLY A 88 -13.03 45.38 -45.94
C GLY A 88 -14.40 45.16 -46.59
N ARG A 89 -14.49 45.22 -47.94
CA ARG A 89 -15.71 44.94 -48.70
C ARG A 89 -15.47 43.87 -49.78
N ALA A 90 -16.38 42.90 -49.87
CA ALA A 90 -16.33 41.82 -50.85
C ALA A 90 -17.72 41.46 -51.39
N TRP A 91 -17.78 40.98 -52.63
CA TRP A 91 -18.94 40.25 -53.12
C TRP A 91 -18.86 38.79 -52.75
N VAL A 92 -19.94 38.24 -52.22
CA VAL A 92 -19.99 36.84 -51.79
C VAL A 92 -21.11 36.11 -52.51
N LEU A 93 -20.73 35.20 -53.40
CA LEU A 93 -21.65 34.32 -54.08
C LEU A 93 -21.95 33.13 -53.18
N THR A 94 -23.22 32.78 -53.02
CA THR A 94 -23.68 31.69 -52.15
C THR A 94 -24.69 30.80 -52.88
N SER A 95 -24.80 29.54 -52.45
CA SER A 95 -25.78 28.56 -52.96
C SER A 95 -26.46 27.83 -51.81
N ALA A 96 -27.76 27.55 -51.91
CA ALA A 96 -28.50 26.73 -50.95
C ALA A 96 -28.00 25.26 -50.89
N HIS A 97 -28.08 24.64 -49.71
CA HIS A 97 -27.76 23.23 -49.47
C HIS A 97 -28.84 22.30 -50.06
N PRO A 98 -28.46 21.19 -50.73
CA PRO A 98 -29.41 20.23 -51.28
C PRO A 98 -29.92 19.30 -50.17
N THR A 99 -30.77 19.80 -49.27
CA THR A 99 -31.50 18.96 -48.31
C THR A 99 -32.98 19.31 -48.32
N GLY A 100 -33.72 18.71 -49.27
CA GLY A 100 -35.13 18.35 -49.05
C GLY A 100 -36.25 19.30 -49.50
N GLY A 101 -36.04 20.26 -50.41
CA GLY A 101 -37.13 21.07 -50.99
C GLY A 101 -36.77 21.72 -52.33
N PRO A 102 -37.76 22.11 -53.17
CA PRO A 102 -37.49 22.67 -54.49
C PRO A 102 -37.13 24.15 -54.36
N THR A 103 -35.86 24.48 -54.52
CA THR A 103 -35.36 25.65 -55.27
C THR A 103 -33.83 25.62 -55.18
N GLU A 104 -33.16 25.29 -56.29
CA GLU A 104 -31.78 25.74 -56.48
C GLU A 104 -31.84 27.27 -56.36
N GLN A 105 -31.30 27.84 -55.28
CA GLN A 105 -31.32 29.28 -55.06
C GLN A 105 -29.91 29.75 -54.77
N ALA A 106 -29.47 30.76 -55.51
CA ALA A 106 -28.18 31.40 -55.36
C ALA A 106 -28.37 32.88 -55.03
N ARG A 107 -27.55 33.38 -54.10
CA ARG A 107 -27.53 34.80 -53.70
C ARG A 107 -26.15 35.37 -53.84
N LEU A 108 -26.08 36.61 -54.29
CA LEU A 108 -24.89 37.44 -54.24
C LEU A 108 -25.05 38.46 -53.13
N TYR A 109 -24.18 38.41 -52.12
CA TYR A 109 -24.11 39.39 -51.05
C TYR A 109 -23.01 40.42 -51.33
N LEU A 110 -23.20 41.64 -50.85
CA LEU A 110 -22.11 42.57 -50.55
C LEU A 110 -21.84 42.48 -49.06
N VAL A 111 -20.66 42.00 -48.69
CA VAL A 111 -20.23 41.83 -47.31
C VAL A 111 -19.24 42.93 -46.96
N GLU A 112 -19.44 43.56 -45.81
CA GLU A 112 -18.67 44.68 -45.29
C GLU A 112 -18.33 44.44 -43.82
N ALA A 113 -17.06 44.59 -43.46
CA ALA A 113 -16.64 44.60 -42.06
C ALA A 113 -16.67 46.04 -41.50
N GLY A 114 -17.46 46.24 -40.43
CA GLY A 114 -17.60 47.52 -39.74
C GLY A 114 -17.79 47.34 -38.23
N GLN A 115 -17.33 48.31 -37.43
CA GLN A 115 -17.44 48.33 -35.94
C GLN A 115 -17.26 46.96 -35.25
N GLY A 116 -16.22 46.19 -35.61
CA GLY A 116 -15.91 44.91 -34.97
C GLY A 116 -16.81 43.73 -35.37
N SER A 117 -17.68 43.90 -36.37
CA SER A 117 -18.57 42.84 -36.88
C SER A 117 -18.56 42.77 -38.41
N VAL A 118 -18.91 41.60 -38.95
CA VAL A 118 -19.07 41.39 -40.39
C VAL A 118 -20.56 41.46 -40.74
N THR A 119 -20.95 42.34 -41.65
CA THR A 119 -22.35 42.51 -42.11
C THR A 119 -22.47 42.22 -43.59
N GLY A 120 -23.65 41.81 -44.06
CA GLY A 120 -23.87 41.50 -45.48
C GLY A 120 -25.26 41.89 -45.96
N ARG A 121 -25.35 42.40 -47.19
CA ARG A 121 -26.61 42.73 -47.88
C ARG A 121 -26.76 41.97 -49.18
N VAL A 122 -27.94 41.43 -49.50
CA VAL A 122 -28.18 40.74 -50.78
C VAL A 122 -28.28 41.76 -51.92
N ILE A 123 -27.46 41.61 -52.96
CA ILE A 123 -27.49 42.42 -54.19
C ILE A 123 -28.34 41.74 -55.29
N LEU A 124 -28.17 40.42 -55.46
CA LEU A 124 -28.89 39.62 -56.46
C LEU A 124 -29.34 38.29 -55.87
N GLU A 125 -30.49 37.82 -56.33
CA GLU A 125 -31.07 36.51 -55.98
C GLU A 125 -31.70 35.88 -57.23
N ALA A 126 -31.35 34.62 -57.49
CA ALA A 126 -31.80 33.88 -58.67
C ALA A 126 -31.75 32.37 -58.45
N GLU A 127 -32.27 31.58 -59.41
CA GLU A 127 -32.17 30.11 -59.33
C GLU A 127 -30.71 29.67 -59.49
N LYS A 128 -29.99 30.33 -60.42
CA LYS A 128 -28.56 30.12 -60.63
C LYS A 128 -27.86 31.46 -60.82
N LEU A 129 -26.79 31.68 -60.07
CA LEU A 129 -25.87 32.78 -60.26
C LEU A 129 -24.48 32.21 -60.54
N MET A 130 -23.82 32.72 -61.57
CA MET A 130 -22.49 32.30 -61.97
C MET A 130 -21.66 33.52 -62.35
N GLN A 131 -20.54 33.74 -61.67
CA GLN A 131 -19.57 34.74 -62.07
C GLN A 131 -18.87 34.30 -63.37
N LEU A 132 -18.78 35.20 -64.34
CA LEU A 132 -17.95 35.00 -65.53
C LEU A 132 -16.48 35.21 -65.15
N ARG A 133 -15.63 34.23 -65.48
CA ARG A 133 -14.19 34.30 -65.20
C ARG A 133 -13.56 35.44 -66.01
N GLN A 134 -12.70 36.25 -65.39
CA GLN A 134 -11.98 37.27 -66.15
C GLN A 134 -10.80 36.65 -66.89
N GLN A 135 -10.64 36.96 -68.18
CA GLN A 135 -9.48 36.51 -68.94
C GLN A 135 -8.23 37.24 -68.45
N LEU A 136 -7.17 36.51 -68.12
CA LEU A 136 -5.85 37.11 -67.87
C LEU A 136 -5.27 37.70 -69.17
N PHE A 137 -4.20 38.50 -69.08
CA PHE A 137 -3.50 39.00 -70.26
C PHE A 137 -2.41 38.04 -70.79
N GLN A 138 -1.99 37.05 -69.99
CA GLN A 138 -1.01 36.00 -70.36
C GLN A 138 -1.69 34.74 -70.91
N SER A 139 -1.31 34.28 -72.12
CA SER A 139 -2.04 33.20 -72.79
C SER A 139 -1.96 31.86 -72.04
N PRO A 140 -3.07 31.08 -71.92
CA PRO A 140 -3.15 29.94 -71.00
C PRO A 140 -2.37 28.72 -71.47
N ILE A 141 -1.90 28.70 -72.72
CA ILE A 141 -1.14 27.58 -73.31
C ILE A 141 0.36 27.77 -73.05
N ASP A 142 0.75 28.91 -72.47
CA ASP A 142 2.11 29.42 -72.60
C ASP A 142 3.01 29.09 -71.39
N VAL A 143 2.55 28.30 -70.41
CA VAL A 143 3.37 27.82 -69.27
C VAL A 143 3.03 26.35 -68.93
N TYR A 144 2.99 25.48 -69.92
CA TYR A 144 2.53 24.08 -69.84
C TYR A 144 0.99 23.92 -69.81
N PRO A 145 0.41 23.03 -70.65
CA PRO A 145 -1.04 22.94 -70.87
C PRO A 145 -1.86 22.38 -69.69
N ASN A 146 -1.23 22.04 -68.56
CA ASN A 146 -1.89 21.39 -67.41
C ASN A 146 -1.93 22.25 -66.14
N HIS A 147 -1.29 23.43 -66.11
CA HIS A 147 -1.32 24.32 -64.95
C HIS A 147 -2.28 25.49 -65.18
N LEU A 148 -3.44 25.42 -64.52
CA LEU A 148 -4.30 26.58 -64.33
C LEU A 148 -3.58 27.54 -63.38
N LEU A 149 -3.16 28.71 -63.87
CA LEU A 149 -2.75 29.79 -62.98
C LEU A 149 -3.94 30.11 -62.04
N PRO A 150 -3.73 30.20 -60.71
CA PRO A 150 -4.77 30.68 -59.82
C PRO A 150 -5.22 32.07 -60.27
N GLU A 151 -6.53 32.34 -60.24
CA GLU A 151 -7.06 33.68 -60.52
C GLU A 151 -6.35 34.67 -59.59
N PRO A 152 -5.78 35.78 -60.10
CA PRO A 152 -5.17 36.78 -59.25
C PRO A 152 -6.23 37.28 -58.27
N LEU A 153 -5.87 37.31 -56.99
CA LEU A 153 -6.65 37.95 -55.91
C LEU A 153 -6.58 39.48 -56.05
N GLU A 154 -6.68 40.01 -57.28
CA GLU A 154 -6.79 41.43 -57.54
C GLU A 154 -8.23 41.88 -57.29
N PRO A 155 -8.43 43.05 -56.66
CA PRO A 155 -9.76 43.57 -56.46
C PRO A 155 -10.42 43.88 -57.81
N HIS A 156 -11.59 43.31 -58.06
CA HIS A 156 -12.31 43.56 -59.30
C HIS A 156 -13.06 44.89 -59.20
N GLN A 157 -12.91 45.77 -60.21
CA GLN A 157 -13.69 47.03 -60.27
C GLN A 157 -15.19 46.77 -60.51
N GLN A 158 -15.49 45.72 -61.30
CA GLN A 158 -16.83 45.28 -61.63
C GLN A 158 -16.83 43.76 -61.86
N ILE A 159 -17.92 43.09 -61.51
CA ILE A 159 -18.12 41.67 -61.79
C ILE A 159 -19.22 41.48 -62.83
N TRP A 160 -19.02 40.50 -63.71
CA TRP A 160 -20.00 40.09 -64.71
C TRP A 160 -20.59 38.75 -64.27
N VAL A 161 -21.92 38.70 -64.12
CA VAL A 161 -22.62 37.55 -63.55
C VAL A 161 -23.69 37.07 -64.51
N VAL A 162 -23.70 35.78 -64.82
CA VAL A 162 -24.83 35.10 -65.46
C VAL A 162 -25.86 34.76 -64.39
N MET A 163 -27.07 35.25 -64.58
CA MET A 163 -28.21 35.06 -63.70
C MET A 163 -29.31 34.29 -64.44
N ASP A 164 -29.72 33.14 -63.93
CA ASP A 164 -30.88 32.39 -64.40
C ASP A 164 -32.05 32.55 -63.44
N ARG A 165 -33.16 33.09 -63.94
CA ARG A 165 -34.38 33.31 -63.17
C ARG A 165 -35.59 32.96 -64.02
N SER A 166 -36.39 32.01 -63.56
CA SER A 166 -37.62 31.56 -64.25
C SER A 166 -37.36 31.10 -65.69
N GLY A 167 -36.26 30.37 -65.91
CA GLY A 167 -35.84 29.85 -67.22
C GLY A 167 -35.33 30.90 -68.22
N SER A 168 -35.08 32.13 -67.77
CA SER A 168 -34.51 33.21 -68.59
C SER A 168 -33.14 33.61 -68.07
N ALA A 169 -32.09 33.14 -68.75
CA ALA A 169 -30.72 33.47 -68.40
C ALA A 169 -30.31 34.87 -68.94
N ARG A 170 -29.61 35.66 -68.12
CA ARG A 170 -29.17 37.02 -68.45
C ARG A 170 -27.78 37.32 -67.90
N ILE A 171 -27.03 38.23 -68.53
CA ILE A 171 -25.73 38.73 -68.05
C ILE A 171 -25.94 40.07 -67.35
N CYS A 172 -25.51 40.19 -66.11
CA CYS A 172 -25.57 41.39 -65.27
C CYS A 172 -24.16 41.91 -64.99
N VAL A 173 -23.99 43.24 -64.92
CA VAL A 173 -22.76 43.90 -64.47
C VAL A 173 -23.01 44.60 -63.14
N ILE A 174 -22.11 44.40 -62.18
CA ILE A 174 -22.23 44.89 -60.81
C ILE A 174 -20.94 45.61 -60.43
N ASP A 175 -21.06 46.88 -60.01
CA ASP A 175 -19.92 47.69 -59.55
C ASP A 175 -19.59 47.45 -58.07
N ALA A 176 -18.43 47.99 -57.63
CA ALA A 176 -17.89 47.83 -56.28
C ALA A 176 -18.82 48.35 -55.16
N GLU A 177 -19.72 49.26 -55.53
CA GLU A 177 -20.76 49.82 -54.68
C GLU A 177 -22.03 48.96 -54.65
N GLY A 178 -22.08 47.87 -55.41
CA GLY A 178 -23.21 46.94 -55.48
C GLY A 178 -24.35 47.40 -56.39
N ASN A 179 -24.15 48.40 -57.25
CA ASN A 179 -25.15 48.83 -58.23
C ASN A 179 -25.12 47.92 -59.45
N VAL A 180 -26.32 47.52 -59.91
CA VAL A 180 -26.49 46.69 -61.10
C VAL A 180 -26.81 47.59 -62.29
N THR A 181 -25.87 47.75 -63.22
CA THR A 181 -25.93 48.82 -64.24
C THR A 181 -26.75 48.47 -65.50
N ARG A 182 -26.86 47.19 -65.91
CA ARG A 182 -27.85 46.69 -66.91
C ARG A 182 -27.72 45.19 -67.16
N VAL A 183 -28.75 44.61 -67.78
CA VAL A 183 -28.94 43.16 -67.96
C VAL A 183 -29.08 42.80 -69.45
N ILE A 184 -28.19 41.97 -69.99
CA ILE A 184 -28.24 41.48 -71.39
C ILE A 184 -28.93 40.11 -71.39
N PRO A 185 -30.08 39.94 -72.10
CA PRO A 185 -30.69 38.62 -72.20
C PRO A 185 -29.79 37.69 -73.04
N LEU A 186 -29.55 36.46 -72.56
CA LEU A 186 -28.74 35.49 -73.29
C LEU A 186 -29.35 35.11 -74.65
N SER A 187 -30.66 35.24 -74.82
CA SER A 187 -31.34 35.07 -76.11
C SER A 187 -30.96 36.10 -77.17
N ALA A 188 -30.35 37.23 -76.79
CA ALA A 188 -29.82 38.22 -77.75
C ALA A 188 -28.44 37.84 -78.29
N LEU A 189 -27.75 36.87 -77.66
CA LEU A 189 -26.58 36.21 -78.21
C LEU A 189 -27.10 35.06 -79.09
N ASP A 190 -26.67 35.01 -80.35
CA ASP A 190 -26.94 33.88 -81.22
C ASP A 190 -26.14 32.68 -80.68
N SER A 191 -26.67 31.97 -79.68
CA SER A 191 -26.04 30.83 -79.01
C SER A 191 -27.12 29.78 -78.68
N SER A 192 -27.71 29.18 -79.71
CA SER A 192 -28.66 28.08 -79.52
C SER A 192 -27.92 26.79 -79.14
N GLY A 193 -28.15 26.33 -77.91
CA GLY A 193 -27.95 24.93 -77.51
C GLY A 193 -26.55 24.52 -77.10
N GLU A 194 -26.19 24.75 -75.83
CA GLU A 194 -25.39 23.87 -74.94
C GLU A 194 -25.12 24.60 -73.62
N ASN A 195 -25.53 24.02 -72.48
CA ASN A 195 -25.10 24.46 -71.14
C ASN A 195 -23.91 23.55 -70.74
N PRO A 196 -22.82 24.05 -70.13
CA PRO A 196 -22.88 25.08 -69.09
C PRO A 196 -21.95 26.28 -69.34
N TYR A 197 -22.42 27.49 -69.00
CA TYR A 197 -21.69 28.77 -69.02
C TYR A 197 -20.36 28.81 -68.23
N VAL A 198 -19.95 27.69 -67.61
CA VAL A 198 -18.80 27.52 -66.71
C VAL A 198 -17.45 27.87 -67.37
N TRP A 199 -17.37 27.77 -68.70
CA TRP A 199 -16.15 28.07 -69.47
C TRP A 199 -16.17 29.45 -70.12
N TRP A 200 -17.18 30.26 -69.85
CA TRP A 200 -17.27 31.60 -70.42
C TRP A 200 -16.29 32.53 -69.72
N GLN A 201 -15.55 33.31 -70.51
CA GLN A 201 -14.58 34.27 -70.01
C GLN A 201 -14.94 35.67 -70.50
N VAL A 202 -14.71 36.66 -69.64
CA VAL A 202 -14.94 38.08 -69.95
C VAL A 202 -13.64 38.85 -69.82
N LEU A 203 -13.39 39.81 -70.71
CA LEU A 203 -12.26 40.73 -70.59
C LEU A 203 -12.83 42.16 -70.59
N PRO A 204 -13.00 42.78 -69.42
CA PRO A 204 -13.51 44.14 -69.30
C PRO A 204 -12.57 45.15 -69.97
N THR A 205 -13.12 46.08 -70.75
CA THR A 205 -12.36 47.12 -71.43
C THR A 205 -12.47 48.44 -70.65
N GLY A 206 -11.81 48.48 -69.47
CA GLY A 206 -11.76 49.66 -68.60
C GLY A 206 -12.90 49.76 -67.57
N LYS A 207 -13.17 51.00 -67.11
CA LYS A 207 -14.23 51.33 -66.13
C LYS A 207 -15.64 51.32 -66.71
N GLU A 208 -15.75 51.43 -68.03
CA GLU A 208 -17.04 51.40 -68.71
C GLU A 208 -17.54 49.94 -68.78
N PRO A 209 -18.86 49.71 -68.78
CA PRO A 209 -19.45 48.37 -68.80
C PRO A 209 -19.44 47.78 -70.23
N SER A 210 -18.25 47.67 -70.81
CA SER A 210 -17.93 47.01 -72.07
C SER A 210 -16.89 45.93 -71.86
N ALA A 211 -17.00 44.82 -72.58
CA ALA A 211 -16.09 43.69 -72.43
C ALA A 211 -16.05 42.77 -73.66
N TRP A 212 -14.94 42.10 -73.88
CA TRP A 212 -14.90 40.93 -74.76
C TRP A 212 -15.50 39.72 -74.03
N LEU A 213 -16.44 39.02 -74.66
CA LEU A 213 -17.03 37.80 -74.12
C LEU A 213 -16.65 36.61 -75.00
N LYS A 214 -15.98 35.65 -74.38
CA LYS A 214 -15.70 34.34 -74.94
C LYS A 214 -16.79 33.36 -74.47
N ALA A 215 -17.66 32.97 -75.39
CA ALA A 215 -18.77 32.06 -75.15
C ALA A 215 -18.57 30.78 -75.96
N GLY A 216 -17.82 29.83 -75.40
CA GLY A 216 -17.48 28.56 -76.04
C GLY A 216 -16.66 28.77 -77.33
N PRO A 217 -17.12 28.26 -78.50
CA PRO A 217 -16.46 28.43 -79.80
C PRO A 217 -16.73 29.79 -80.47
N ARG A 218 -17.38 30.75 -79.78
CA ARG A 218 -17.74 32.06 -80.32
C ARG A 218 -17.16 33.20 -79.48
N LEU A 219 -16.63 34.22 -80.15
CA LEU A 219 -16.14 35.45 -79.54
C LEU A 219 -17.07 36.62 -79.85
N PHE A 220 -17.49 37.33 -78.81
CA PHE A 220 -18.35 38.50 -78.87
C PHE A 220 -17.62 39.71 -78.26
N PHE A 221 -18.03 40.91 -78.66
CA PHE A 221 -17.74 42.13 -77.93
C PHE A 221 -19.07 42.62 -77.37
N LEU A 222 -19.15 42.94 -76.08
CA LEU A 222 -20.35 43.43 -75.41
C LEU A 222 -20.14 44.90 -75.02
N ASP A 223 -21.03 45.77 -75.43
CA ASP A 223 -21.11 47.16 -74.94
C ASP A 223 -22.52 47.41 -74.42
N THR A 224 -22.67 47.45 -73.10
CA THR A 224 -23.98 47.58 -72.43
C THR A 224 -24.64 48.96 -72.63
N ARG A 225 -23.93 49.93 -73.22
CA ARG A 225 -24.49 51.24 -73.62
C ARG A 225 -25.26 51.15 -74.93
N THR A 226 -24.91 50.20 -75.80
CA THR A 226 -25.55 50.04 -77.11
C THR A 226 -26.83 49.21 -77.01
N ARG A 227 -27.95 49.73 -77.51
CA ARG A 227 -29.21 48.95 -77.66
C ARG A 227 -29.16 48.15 -78.96
N SER A 228 -28.36 47.10 -78.99
CA SER A 228 -28.44 46.12 -80.09
C SER A 228 -29.44 45.01 -79.73
N GLU A 229 -30.40 44.75 -80.63
CA GLU A 229 -31.39 43.67 -80.46
C GLU A 229 -30.79 42.27 -80.72
N ARG A 230 -29.64 42.18 -81.40
CA ARG A 230 -28.89 40.92 -81.62
C ARG A 230 -27.38 41.16 -81.69
N TRP A 231 -26.61 40.33 -80.98
CA TRP A 231 -25.15 40.31 -81.02
C TRP A 231 -24.68 39.13 -81.89
N ARG A 232 -23.94 39.43 -82.97
CA ARG A 232 -23.35 38.40 -83.84
C ARG A 232 -21.90 38.10 -83.39
N PRO A 233 -21.43 36.84 -83.52
CA PRO A 233 -20.05 36.53 -83.19
C PRO A 233 -19.09 37.25 -84.14
N LEU A 234 -18.03 37.86 -83.59
CA LEU A 234 -16.95 38.51 -84.35
C LEU A 234 -15.97 37.50 -84.92
N LEU A 235 -15.84 36.34 -84.25
CA LEU A 235 -15.03 35.21 -84.68
C LEU A 235 -15.64 33.92 -84.15
N SER A 236 -15.61 32.86 -84.98
CA SER A 236 -16.00 31.50 -84.61
C SER A 236 -14.81 30.57 -84.84
N GLY A 237 -14.52 29.66 -83.91
CA GLY A 237 -13.38 28.74 -83.95
C GLY A 237 -13.75 27.35 -83.45
N GLU A 238 -12.82 26.41 -83.51
CA GLU A 238 -13.04 25.06 -82.95
C GLU A 238 -12.45 24.95 -81.54
N GLY A 239 -13.25 24.42 -80.62
CA GLY A 239 -12.91 24.36 -79.19
C GLY A 239 -13.08 25.68 -78.43
N HIS A 240 -12.88 25.63 -77.11
CA HIS A 240 -13.11 26.76 -76.20
C HIS A 240 -11.88 27.67 -76.02
N LYS A 241 -11.04 27.86 -77.05
CA LYS A 241 -9.69 28.46 -76.88
C LYS A 241 -9.47 29.74 -77.71
N PHE A 242 -10.24 30.79 -77.39
CA PHE A 242 -9.87 32.15 -77.75
C PHE A 242 -8.92 32.77 -76.72
N TRP A 243 -8.02 33.60 -77.21
CA TRP A 243 -7.23 34.52 -76.40
C TRP A 243 -7.33 35.92 -76.98
N VAL A 244 -7.81 36.89 -76.21
CA VAL A 244 -7.96 38.28 -76.65
C VAL A 244 -6.93 39.16 -75.96
N VAL A 245 -6.19 39.94 -76.74
CA VAL A 245 -5.29 40.96 -76.22
C VAL A 245 -5.72 42.30 -76.80
N PRO A 246 -6.40 43.15 -76.01
CA PRO A 246 -6.85 44.45 -76.47
C PRO A 246 -5.68 45.40 -76.64
N GLY A 247 -5.74 46.20 -77.71
CA GLY A 247 -4.86 47.34 -77.91
C GLY A 247 -5.19 48.49 -76.95
N PRO A 248 -4.48 49.63 -77.06
CA PRO A 248 -4.60 50.74 -76.12
C PRO A 248 -6.00 51.37 -76.05
N ASP A 249 -6.81 51.23 -77.10
CA ASP A 249 -8.19 51.74 -77.13
C ASP A 249 -9.22 50.75 -76.57
N GLY A 250 -8.81 49.55 -76.15
CA GLY A 250 -9.69 48.49 -75.66
C GLY A 250 -10.54 47.81 -76.75
N LEU A 251 -10.58 48.38 -77.95
CA LEU A 251 -11.50 48.01 -79.02
C LEU A 251 -10.78 47.19 -80.08
N ARG A 252 -9.68 47.65 -80.67
CA ARG A 252 -8.94 46.81 -81.62
C ARG A 252 -8.09 45.80 -80.86
N SER A 253 -8.22 44.51 -81.17
CA SER A 253 -7.60 43.45 -80.39
C SER A 253 -6.93 42.39 -81.26
N TRP A 254 -5.78 41.89 -80.80
CA TRP A 254 -5.22 40.63 -81.30
C TRP A 254 -6.01 39.47 -80.72
N VAL A 255 -6.40 38.52 -81.56
CA VAL A 255 -7.16 37.35 -81.13
C VAL A 255 -6.48 36.09 -81.65
N THR A 256 -6.01 35.23 -80.76
CA THR A 256 -5.59 33.88 -81.16
C THR A 256 -6.78 32.94 -81.09
N ALA A 257 -6.99 32.14 -82.14
CA ALA A 257 -8.03 31.12 -82.19
C ALA A 257 -7.51 29.83 -82.84
N GLU A 258 -8.04 28.69 -82.43
CA GLU A 258 -7.75 27.39 -83.03
C GLU A 258 -8.76 27.11 -84.14
N VAL A 259 -8.28 26.90 -85.37
CA VAL A 259 -9.12 26.76 -86.58
C VAL A 259 -8.57 25.67 -87.48
N TYR A 260 -9.44 24.94 -88.20
CA TYR A 260 -9.05 24.03 -89.28
C TYR A 260 -8.86 24.83 -90.58
N PRO A 261 -7.62 24.94 -91.12
CA PRO A 261 -7.42 25.58 -92.41
C PRO A 261 -8.21 24.84 -93.51
N PRO A 262 -8.73 25.55 -94.52
CA PRO A 262 -9.41 24.92 -95.65
C PRO A 262 -8.52 23.81 -96.26
N GLY A 263 -9.00 22.56 -96.25
CA GLY A 263 -8.27 21.40 -96.78
C GLY A 263 -7.31 20.68 -95.81
N SER A 264 -7.30 21.00 -94.51
CA SER A 264 -6.48 20.35 -93.48
C SER A 264 -7.33 19.71 -92.38
N ASN A 265 -7.03 18.46 -92.01
CA ASN A 265 -7.64 17.76 -90.85
C ASN A 265 -6.89 18.02 -89.53
N ILE A 266 -5.96 18.97 -89.51
CA ILE A 266 -5.18 19.35 -88.33
C ILE A 266 -5.55 20.78 -87.97
N SER A 267 -6.04 20.98 -86.73
CA SER A 267 -6.28 22.31 -86.18
C SER A 267 -4.96 23.09 -86.04
N ARG A 268 -4.98 24.37 -86.36
CA ARG A 268 -3.83 25.27 -86.18
C ARG A 268 -4.26 26.49 -85.39
N ARG A 269 -3.40 26.90 -84.45
CA ARG A 269 -3.58 28.16 -83.72
C ARG A 269 -3.17 29.32 -84.63
N GLN A 270 -4.12 30.15 -84.99
CA GLN A 270 -3.97 31.29 -85.87
C GLN A 270 -4.15 32.60 -85.10
N LEU A 271 -3.51 33.68 -85.56
CA LEU A 271 -3.59 35.01 -84.99
C LEU A 271 -4.40 35.94 -85.91
N TYR A 272 -5.43 36.56 -85.36
CA TYR A 272 -6.30 37.51 -86.07
C TYR A 272 -6.18 38.90 -85.45
N THR A 273 -6.49 39.92 -86.23
CA THR A 273 -6.83 41.26 -85.71
C THR A 273 -8.33 41.47 -85.87
N LEU A 274 -9.01 41.80 -84.76
CA LEU A 274 -10.45 42.11 -84.75
C LEU A 274 -10.66 43.56 -84.30
N ASP A 275 -11.60 44.24 -84.95
CA ASP A 275 -12.09 45.57 -84.53
C ASP A 275 -13.62 45.50 -84.46
N PRO A 276 -14.24 45.64 -83.27
CA PRO A 276 -15.69 45.53 -83.11
C PRO A 276 -16.45 46.65 -83.83
N ARG A 277 -15.75 47.71 -84.29
CA ARG A 277 -16.32 48.79 -85.11
C ARG A 277 -16.33 48.49 -86.61
N ALA A 278 -15.71 47.39 -87.05
CA ALA A 278 -15.70 47.03 -88.47
C ALA A 278 -17.13 46.75 -88.98
N THR A 279 -17.38 47.02 -90.27
CA THR A 279 -18.69 46.77 -90.89
C THR A 279 -19.10 45.29 -90.71
N PRO A 280 -20.35 44.99 -90.34
CA PRO A 280 -20.82 43.62 -90.16
C PRO A 280 -20.54 42.76 -91.40
N GLY A 281 -19.92 41.59 -91.21
CA GLY A 281 -19.56 40.67 -92.30
C GLY A 281 -18.16 40.86 -92.88
N THR A 282 -17.38 41.83 -92.40
CA THR A 282 -15.95 41.96 -92.75
C THR A 282 -15.20 40.71 -92.27
N PRO A 283 -14.49 39.96 -93.13
CA PRO A 283 -13.75 38.78 -92.70
C PRO A 283 -12.58 39.18 -91.78
N PRO A 284 -12.30 38.40 -90.73
CA PRO A 284 -11.23 38.70 -89.78
C PRO A 284 -9.87 38.69 -90.48
N ASN A 285 -9.02 39.66 -90.17
CA ASN A 285 -7.71 39.78 -90.81
C ASN A 285 -6.72 38.78 -90.20
N LEU A 286 -6.35 37.74 -90.98
CA LEU A 286 -5.39 36.71 -90.57
C LEU A 286 -3.95 37.23 -90.68
N LEU A 287 -3.24 37.21 -89.56
CA LEU A 287 -1.82 37.59 -89.44
C LEU A 287 -0.92 36.35 -89.49
N LEU A 288 0.34 36.52 -89.94
CA LEU A 288 1.37 35.47 -89.98
C LEU A 288 0.91 34.18 -90.70
N ARG A 289 0.45 34.32 -91.96
CA ARG A 289 -0.07 33.21 -92.77
C ARG A 289 0.88 32.00 -92.80
N GLY A 290 0.37 30.83 -92.42
CA GLY A 290 1.09 29.55 -92.50
C GLY A 290 1.77 29.11 -91.19
N ALA A 291 2.12 30.04 -90.30
CA ALA A 291 2.73 29.73 -89.01
C ALA A 291 1.66 29.34 -87.97
N SER A 292 1.86 28.23 -87.27
CA SER A 292 1.06 27.91 -86.08
C SER A 292 1.63 28.69 -84.90
N ILE A 293 0.80 29.46 -84.20
CA ILE A 293 1.27 30.31 -83.09
C ILE A 293 1.39 29.49 -81.82
N GLN A 294 2.55 29.56 -81.16
CA GLN A 294 2.76 28.96 -79.85
C GLN A 294 2.38 29.94 -78.74
N GLN A 295 2.94 31.16 -78.74
CA GLN A 295 2.74 32.17 -77.69
C GLN A 295 2.54 33.58 -78.26
N LEU A 296 1.80 34.42 -77.55
CA LEU A 296 1.58 35.84 -77.87
C LEU A 296 1.76 36.69 -76.62
N VAL A 297 2.68 37.65 -76.66
CA VAL A 297 2.99 38.55 -75.55
C VAL A 297 2.98 40.00 -76.02
N ALA A 298 2.00 40.80 -75.60
CA ALA A 298 1.88 42.20 -75.99
C ALA A 298 2.69 43.16 -75.09
N SER A 299 3.07 44.31 -75.66
CA SER A 299 3.59 45.47 -74.94
C SER A 299 2.51 46.06 -74.01
N ALA A 300 2.91 46.84 -73.00
CA ALA A 300 2.00 47.27 -71.92
C ALA A 300 1.01 48.33 -72.40
N ASP A 301 1.42 49.08 -73.41
CA ASP A 301 0.59 50.02 -74.14
C ASP A 301 -0.25 49.33 -75.24
N GLY A 302 -0.13 48.02 -75.42
CA GLY A 302 -0.89 47.25 -76.42
C GLY A 302 -0.57 47.62 -77.87
N THR A 303 0.54 48.31 -78.14
CA THR A 303 0.89 48.77 -79.50
C THR A 303 1.67 47.76 -80.31
N ARG A 304 2.40 46.86 -79.64
CA ARG A 304 3.24 45.82 -80.25
C ARG A 304 2.99 44.47 -79.60
N ALA A 305 3.25 43.39 -80.31
CA ALA A 305 3.20 42.04 -79.77
C ALA A 305 4.34 41.16 -80.27
N TRP A 306 4.94 40.44 -79.32
CA TRP A 306 5.86 39.34 -79.56
C TRP A 306 5.07 38.07 -79.84
N VAL A 307 5.41 37.36 -80.93
CA VAL A 307 4.73 36.15 -81.35
C VAL A 307 5.76 35.04 -81.55
N ALA A 308 5.65 33.96 -80.78
CA ALA A 308 6.48 32.76 -80.95
C ALA A 308 5.77 31.75 -81.85
N GLY A 309 6.43 31.31 -82.92
CA GLY A 309 5.93 30.30 -83.86
C GLY A 309 6.21 28.86 -83.42
N SER A 310 5.34 27.93 -83.80
CA SER A 310 5.43 26.48 -83.55
C SER A 310 6.09 25.73 -84.72
N LEU A 311 6.93 24.74 -84.41
CA LEU A 311 7.63 23.91 -85.40
C LEU A 311 6.79 22.76 -85.98
N ARG A 312 5.55 22.53 -85.52
CA ARG A 312 4.78 21.30 -85.82
C ARG A 312 4.27 21.15 -87.27
N ALA A 313 4.32 22.18 -88.11
CA ALA A 313 3.89 22.06 -89.51
C ALA A 313 4.76 22.93 -90.44
N ALA A 314 5.40 22.29 -91.43
CA ALA A 314 6.08 22.88 -92.59
C ALA A 314 6.73 24.27 -92.36
N GLY A 315 7.76 24.29 -91.52
CA GLY A 315 8.90 25.22 -91.58
C GLY A 315 8.62 26.71 -91.68
N GLU A 316 8.53 27.38 -90.52
CA GLU A 316 9.20 28.64 -90.17
C GLU A 316 8.92 28.94 -88.68
N GLY A 317 9.59 28.21 -87.77
CA GLY A 317 9.61 28.55 -86.34
C GLY A 317 10.46 29.79 -86.07
N GLY A 318 10.22 30.50 -84.96
CA GLY A 318 10.97 31.70 -84.60
C GLY A 318 10.14 32.71 -83.80
N LEU A 319 10.77 33.82 -83.41
CA LEU A 319 10.17 34.93 -82.66
C LEU A 319 9.95 36.13 -83.58
N HIS A 320 8.69 36.55 -83.70
CA HIS A 320 8.27 37.72 -84.46
C HIS A 320 7.92 38.89 -83.52
N LEU A 321 8.17 40.12 -83.94
CA LEU A 321 7.61 41.33 -83.33
C LEU A 321 6.69 41.99 -84.36
N ILE A 322 5.43 42.23 -83.99
CA ILE A 322 4.42 42.82 -84.87
C ILE A 322 3.74 44.02 -84.23
N ASP A 323 3.17 44.91 -85.04
CA ASP A 323 2.24 45.94 -84.57
C ASP A 323 0.77 45.43 -84.51
N ILE A 324 -0.16 46.30 -84.09
CA ILE A 324 -1.59 46.01 -84.01
C ILE A 324 -2.24 45.65 -85.37
N ASN A 325 -1.55 45.91 -86.49
CA ASN A 325 -2.00 45.56 -87.83
C ASN A 325 -1.29 44.32 -88.40
N GLY A 326 -0.37 43.72 -87.64
CA GLY A 326 0.41 42.55 -88.02
C GLY A 326 1.61 42.83 -88.92
N LYS A 327 2.07 44.08 -89.00
CA LYS A 327 3.30 44.43 -89.72
C LYS A 327 4.52 44.01 -88.89
N SER A 328 5.46 43.27 -89.50
CA SER A 328 6.72 42.92 -88.85
C SER A 328 7.52 44.18 -88.52
N LEU A 329 7.94 44.30 -87.26
CA LEU A 329 8.80 45.37 -86.76
C LEU A 329 10.28 44.95 -86.71
N LEU A 330 10.59 43.67 -86.92
CA LEU A 330 11.97 43.18 -87.05
C LEU A 330 12.48 43.34 -88.49
N PRO A 331 13.62 44.04 -88.72
CA PRO A 331 14.14 44.31 -90.06
C PRO A 331 14.77 43.09 -90.76
N GLY A 332 15.17 42.05 -90.03
CA GLY A 332 15.86 40.85 -90.56
C GLY A 332 15.02 39.58 -90.67
N GLY A 333 13.70 39.66 -90.45
CA GLY A 333 12.84 38.48 -90.27
C GLY A 333 12.78 38.00 -88.80
N PRO A 334 12.22 36.80 -88.52
CA PRO A 334 12.07 36.30 -87.15
C PRO A 334 13.42 35.99 -86.48
N LEU A 335 13.54 36.32 -85.19
CA LEU A 335 14.68 35.91 -84.36
C LEU A 335 14.60 34.40 -84.07
N PHE A 336 15.74 33.76 -83.84
CA PHE A 336 15.84 32.31 -83.53
C PHE A 336 15.10 31.40 -84.54
N LYS A 337 15.27 31.70 -85.84
CA LYS A 337 14.62 30.97 -86.93
C LYS A 337 14.89 29.46 -86.82
N GLY A 338 13.83 28.66 -86.91
CA GLY A 338 13.91 27.20 -86.83
C GLY A 338 14.01 26.62 -85.42
N GLN A 339 13.98 27.45 -84.37
CA GLN A 339 13.95 27.00 -82.99
C GLN A 339 12.57 27.14 -82.38
N ARG A 340 12.25 26.26 -81.44
CA ARG A 340 11.11 26.42 -80.55
C ARG A 340 11.51 27.32 -79.39
N LEU A 341 10.65 28.28 -79.07
CA LEU A 341 10.95 29.32 -78.09
C LEU A 341 9.84 29.39 -77.04
N LEU A 342 10.27 29.62 -75.81
CA LEU A 342 9.42 30.14 -74.75
C LEU A 342 9.79 31.62 -74.58
N ILE A 343 8.82 32.52 -74.65
CA ILE A 343 9.00 33.95 -74.49
C ILE A 343 8.23 34.48 -73.29
N TYR A 344 8.85 35.43 -72.59
CA TYR A 344 8.28 36.08 -71.42
C TYR A 344 8.66 37.56 -71.42
N ARG A 345 7.71 38.44 -71.13
CA ARG A 345 7.95 39.89 -71.10
C ARG A 345 8.10 40.40 -69.66
N THR A 346 9.18 41.12 -69.44
CA THR A 346 9.48 41.82 -68.18
C THR A 346 8.65 43.11 -68.03
N PRO A 347 8.50 43.65 -66.81
CA PRO A 347 7.83 44.93 -66.56
C PRO A 347 8.48 46.14 -67.26
N THR A 348 9.77 46.07 -67.59
CA THR A 348 10.51 47.12 -68.31
C THR A 348 10.38 47.03 -69.84
N ASP A 349 9.39 46.25 -70.32
CA ASP A 349 9.15 45.98 -71.74
C ASP A 349 10.26 45.19 -72.45
N ARG A 350 11.20 44.61 -71.68
CA ARG A 350 12.20 43.64 -72.18
C ARG A 350 11.57 42.26 -72.33
N LEU A 351 12.11 41.43 -73.20
CA LEU A 351 11.62 40.08 -73.48
C LEU A 351 12.70 39.03 -73.22
N TRP A 352 12.43 38.12 -72.30
CA TRP A 352 13.16 36.88 -72.18
C TRP A 352 12.74 35.90 -73.29
N ALA A 353 13.70 35.26 -73.92
CA ALA A 353 13.52 34.19 -74.88
C ALA A 353 14.38 33.00 -74.45
N LEU A 354 13.74 31.85 -74.27
CA LEU A 354 14.39 30.58 -73.97
C LEU A 354 14.25 29.65 -75.16
N THR A 355 15.37 29.08 -75.57
CA THR A 355 15.43 28.13 -76.68
C THR A 355 15.30 26.70 -76.17
N GLU A 356 14.71 25.82 -76.98
CA GLU A 356 14.65 24.38 -76.69
C GLU A 356 16.06 23.76 -76.48
N SER A 357 17.10 24.35 -77.07
CA SER A 357 18.50 23.96 -76.88
C SER A 357 19.11 24.39 -75.53
N GLY A 358 18.35 25.06 -74.67
CA GLY A 358 18.80 25.45 -73.33
C GLY A 358 19.50 26.80 -73.24
N GLY A 359 19.39 27.64 -74.27
CA GLY A 359 19.88 29.01 -74.27
C GLY A 359 18.85 29.98 -73.67
N VAL A 360 19.33 30.97 -72.92
CA VAL A 360 18.51 32.00 -72.30
C VAL A 360 18.98 33.37 -72.79
N PHE A 361 18.05 34.15 -73.33
CA PHE A 361 18.32 35.43 -74.00
C PHE A 361 17.40 36.51 -73.45
N LEU A 362 17.94 37.67 -73.09
CA LEU A 362 17.18 38.86 -72.73
C LEU A 362 17.25 39.84 -73.90
N LEU A 363 16.09 40.27 -74.39
CA LEU A 363 15.92 41.22 -75.49
C LEU A 363 15.29 42.51 -74.95
N ASP A 364 15.55 43.64 -75.57
CA ASP A 364 14.78 44.87 -75.32
C ASP A 364 13.43 44.87 -76.08
N ALA A 365 12.65 45.95 -75.88
CA ALA A 365 11.35 46.16 -76.52
C ALA A 365 11.38 46.20 -78.07
N ASN A 366 12.56 46.34 -78.68
CA ASN A 366 12.75 46.40 -80.13
C ASN A 366 13.42 45.13 -80.69
N GLY A 367 13.73 44.15 -79.85
CA GLY A 367 14.38 42.90 -80.25
C GLY A 367 15.89 42.94 -80.27
N ARG A 368 16.52 43.94 -79.64
CA ARG A 368 17.97 43.95 -79.46
C ARG A 368 18.35 43.04 -78.31
N LEU A 369 19.34 42.18 -78.52
CA LEU A 369 19.91 41.34 -77.47
C LEU A 369 20.64 42.18 -76.42
N LEU A 370 20.19 42.09 -75.17
CA LEU A 370 20.77 42.73 -73.99
C LEU A 370 21.71 41.79 -73.24
N ALA A 371 21.36 40.51 -73.13
CA ALA A 371 22.17 39.47 -72.51
C ALA A 371 21.83 38.10 -73.07
N ALA A 372 22.81 37.18 -73.10
CA ALA A 372 22.62 35.81 -73.56
C ALA A 372 23.54 34.85 -72.82
N GLN A 373 23.05 33.63 -72.58
CA GLN A 373 23.87 32.52 -72.16
C GLN A 373 23.36 31.22 -72.78
N GLU A 374 24.23 30.56 -73.55
CA GLU A 374 23.96 29.27 -74.18
C GLU A 374 24.36 28.11 -73.24
N GLY A 375 23.60 27.00 -73.28
CA GLY A 375 23.89 25.79 -72.50
C GLY A 375 23.65 25.91 -70.98
N LEU A 376 23.01 27.00 -70.52
CA LEU A 376 22.72 27.23 -69.11
C LEU A 376 21.88 26.08 -68.53
N LEU A 377 20.82 25.65 -69.24
CA LEU A 377 19.96 24.56 -68.77
C LEU A 377 20.74 23.23 -68.67
N SER A 378 21.72 23.00 -69.54
CA SER A 378 22.57 21.80 -69.53
C SER A 378 23.50 21.74 -68.32
N TRP A 379 24.06 22.89 -67.92
CA TRP A 379 24.91 23.02 -66.73
C TRP A 379 24.11 22.91 -65.43
N LEU A 380 22.88 23.47 -65.42
CA LEU A 380 22.02 23.47 -64.23
C LEU A 380 21.52 22.07 -63.82
N MET A 381 21.43 21.10 -64.75
CA MET A 381 20.94 19.74 -64.49
C MET A 381 21.97 18.75 -63.91
N GLN A 382 23.24 19.14 -63.69
CA GLN A 382 24.31 18.22 -63.25
C GLN A 382 24.62 18.21 -61.74
N GLU A 383 24.00 19.06 -60.90
CA GLU A 383 24.25 19.12 -59.45
C GLU A 383 23.12 18.48 -58.63
N GLU A 384 23.41 17.41 -57.89
CA GLU A 384 22.47 16.77 -56.96
C GLU A 384 22.61 17.34 -55.54
N GLY A 385 21.50 17.87 -54.98
CA GLY A 385 21.34 18.06 -53.53
C GLY A 385 20.73 19.39 -53.10
N GLY A 386 19.56 19.34 -52.41
CA GLY A 386 18.72 20.40 -51.77
C GLY A 386 18.76 21.88 -52.25
N LEU A 387 17.80 22.71 -51.80
CA LEU A 387 17.75 24.19 -51.97
C LEU A 387 18.98 24.93 -51.36
N SER A 388 20.20 24.61 -51.80
CA SER A 388 21.45 24.99 -51.15
C SER A 388 22.24 26.04 -51.92
N ARG A 389 21.80 26.42 -53.13
CA ARG A 389 22.46 27.45 -53.92
C ARG A 389 21.52 28.10 -54.94
N LEU A 390 21.31 29.40 -54.82
CA LEU A 390 20.53 30.21 -55.74
C LEU A 390 21.49 31.13 -56.52
N VAL A 391 21.28 31.31 -57.83
CA VAL A 391 22.21 32.07 -58.69
C VAL A 391 21.42 32.97 -59.64
N THR A 392 21.72 34.26 -59.65
CA THR A 392 21.08 35.29 -60.47
C THR A 392 21.60 35.31 -61.92
N TYR A 393 20.72 35.39 -62.94
CA TYR A 393 21.14 35.46 -64.36
C TYR A 393 20.33 36.47 -65.21
N PRO A 394 20.98 37.24 -66.12
CA PRO A 394 22.43 37.38 -66.26
C PRO A 394 23.01 38.06 -65.01
N LEU A 395 24.29 37.82 -64.74
CA LEU A 395 25.03 38.50 -63.67
C LEU A 395 24.86 40.03 -63.81
N GLY A 396 24.19 40.65 -62.83
CA GLY A 396 23.98 42.10 -62.77
C GLY A 396 22.64 42.63 -63.33
N ALA A 397 21.67 41.76 -63.67
CA ALA A 397 20.30 42.21 -63.96
C ALA A 397 19.46 42.38 -62.68
N GLU A 398 18.51 43.32 -62.70
CA GLU A 398 17.53 43.55 -61.64
C GLU A 398 16.44 42.44 -61.57
N ASP A 399 16.29 41.64 -62.65
CA ASP A 399 15.34 40.54 -62.74
C ASP A 399 16.03 39.19 -62.41
N LEU A 400 15.49 38.43 -61.44
CA LEU A 400 16.15 37.27 -60.83
C LEU A 400 15.69 35.93 -61.46
N LEU A 401 16.64 35.13 -61.92
CA LEU A 401 16.48 33.69 -62.15
C LEU A 401 16.99 32.95 -60.91
N VAL A 402 16.27 31.92 -60.43
CA VAL A 402 16.56 31.21 -59.18
C VAL A 402 16.65 29.70 -59.47
N LYS A 403 17.80 29.07 -59.18
CA LYS A 403 18.02 27.60 -59.33
C LYS A 403 17.66 26.88 -58.03
N ALA A 404 16.83 25.84 -58.10
CA ALA A 404 16.64 24.87 -57.02
C ALA A 404 16.87 23.46 -57.58
N THR A 405 18.01 22.82 -57.30
CA THR A 405 18.44 21.40 -57.58
C THR A 405 18.13 20.67 -58.89
N SER A 406 17.03 20.97 -59.56
CA SER A 406 16.63 20.49 -60.88
C SER A 406 15.79 21.53 -61.62
N GLU A 407 15.67 22.76 -61.09
CA GLU A 407 14.58 23.67 -61.41
C GLU A 407 15.05 25.11 -61.56
N VAL A 408 14.42 25.84 -62.49
CA VAL A 408 14.69 27.26 -62.74
C VAL A 408 13.38 28.02 -62.56
N VAL A 409 13.34 28.86 -61.52
CA VAL A 409 12.20 29.71 -61.17
C VAL A 409 12.56 31.15 -61.50
N HIS A 410 11.79 31.79 -62.40
CA HIS A 410 11.98 33.22 -62.71
C HIS A 410 11.20 34.08 -61.74
N VAL A 411 11.88 34.77 -60.83
CA VAL A 411 11.34 35.60 -59.74
C VAL A 411 11.30 37.06 -60.23
N LYS A 412 10.13 37.49 -60.72
CA LYS A 412 9.85 38.82 -61.30
C LYS A 412 9.86 39.92 -60.23
N HIS A 413 10.50 41.06 -60.39
CA HIS A 413 10.17 42.23 -59.56
C HIS A 413 9.12 43.09 -60.29
N ARG A 414 7.82 42.96 -59.97
CA ARG A 414 6.79 43.95 -60.36
C ARG A 414 6.65 44.93 -59.20
N ALA A 415 6.38 46.20 -59.50
CA ALA A 415 5.87 47.16 -58.53
C ALA A 415 4.79 46.49 -57.64
N GLU A 416 5.19 46.13 -56.42
CA GLU A 416 4.41 45.48 -55.36
C GLU A 416 4.10 43.98 -55.46
N ARG A 417 4.60 43.22 -56.46
CA ARG A 417 4.42 41.74 -56.52
C ARG A 417 5.53 41.03 -57.29
N VAL A 418 6.00 39.91 -56.77
CA VAL A 418 6.85 38.99 -57.55
C VAL A 418 6.05 37.76 -57.97
N GLU A 419 6.15 37.43 -59.25
CA GLU A 419 5.65 36.18 -59.81
C GLU A 419 6.83 35.27 -60.08
N ALA A 420 6.63 33.98 -59.85
CA ALA A 420 7.66 32.99 -60.01
C ALA A 420 7.17 31.89 -60.96
N VAL A 421 7.82 31.80 -62.12
CA VAL A 421 7.39 30.94 -63.22
C VAL A 421 8.37 29.78 -63.39
N PRO A 422 7.91 28.51 -63.33
CA PRO A 422 8.76 27.36 -63.65
C PRO A 422 9.06 27.35 -65.15
N LEU A 423 10.34 27.30 -65.51
CA LEU A 423 10.78 27.41 -66.91
C LEU A 423 11.05 26.05 -67.59
N LEU A 424 10.94 24.93 -66.88
CA LEU A 424 11.22 23.57 -67.37
C LEU A 424 10.10 22.57 -67.00
N ASP A 425 9.95 21.49 -67.77
CA ASP A 425 8.94 20.45 -67.54
C ASP A 425 9.51 19.44 -66.52
N GLY A 426 8.76 19.08 -65.49
CA GLY A 426 9.23 18.20 -64.40
C GLY A 426 9.86 18.91 -63.20
N THR A 427 9.83 20.24 -63.18
CA THR A 427 10.19 21.06 -62.02
C THR A 427 9.00 21.20 -61.07
N GLN A 428 9.15 20.59 -59.91
CA GLN A 428 8.18 20.40 -58.85
C GLN A 428 8.41 21.44 -57.73
N VAL A 429 8.33 22.74 -58.03
CA VAL A 429 8.24 23.82 -57.04
C VAL A 429 7.16 24.81 -57.47
N SER A 430 6.24 25.13 -56.57
CA SER A 430 5.20 26.14 -56.74
C SER A 430 5.47 27.35 -55.84
N VAL A 431 5.16 28.54 -56.34
CA VAL A 431 5.26 29.76 -55.54
C VAL A 431 3.92 30.08 -54.95
N ARG A 432 3.92 30.22 -53.62
CA ARG A 432 2.70 30.37 -52.84
C ARG A 432 2.45 31.81 -52.46
N GLY A 433 3.47 32.65 -52.39
CA GLY A 433 3.34 34.09 -52.13
C GLY A 433 4.68 34.81 -52.26
N VAL A 434 4.65 36.13 -52.43
CA VAL A 434 5.87 36.96 -52.43
C VAL A 434 5.59 38.27 -51.72
N GLU A 435 6.49 38.63 -50.81
CA GLU A 435 6.48 39.90 -50.10
C GLU A 435 6.21 41.09 -51.04
N PRO A 436 5.41 42.07 -50.61
CA PRO A 436 5.03 43.22 -51.44
C PRO A 436 6.25 44.03 -51.91
N ASP A 437 7.29 44.14 -51.08
CA ASP A 437 8.53 44.84 -51.41
C ASP A 437 9.46 44.08 -52.38
N GLY A 438 9.09 42.84 -52.74
CA GLY A 438 9.88 41.97 -53.61
C GLY A 438 11.18 41.45 -53.00
N THR A 439 11.39 41.63 -51.69
CA THR A 439 12.63 41.23 -50.99
C THR A 439 12.61 39.79 -50.47
N GLY A 440 11.50 39.06 -50.61
CA GLY A 440 11.42 37.67 -50.21
C GLY A 440 10.27 36.88 -50.82
N ALA A 441 10.47 35.59 -51.09
CA ALA A 441 9.50 34.72 -51.74
C ALA A 441 9.20 33.45 -50.92
N TRP A 442 7.94 32.99 -50.97
CA TRP A 442 7.46 31.76 -50.36
C TRP A 442 7.36 30.66 -51.41
N LEU A 443 8.30 29.71 -51.35
CA LEU A 443 8.44 28.62 -52.32
C LEU A 443 8.01 27.31 -51.67
N GLN A 444 7.23 26.50 -52.37
CA GLN A 444 6.86 25.17 -51.94
C GLN A 444 7.42 24.12 -52.90
N SER A 445 8.19 23.17 -52.39
CA SER A 445 8.60 21.99 -53.15
C SER A 445 7.42 21.01 -53.27
N GLU A 446 7.03 20.66 -54.50
CA GLU A 446 6.04 19.64 -54.83
C GLU A 446 6.60 18.21 -54.63
N ARG A 447 7.92 18.04 -54.51
CA ARG A 447 8.56 16.73 -54.24
C ARG A 447 8.34 16.25 -52.80
N ASP A 448 8.39 17.17 -51.84
CA ASP A 448 8.31 16.87 -50.40
C ASP A 448 7.31 17.75 -49.64
N GLY A 449 6.55 18.59 -50.34
CA GLY A 449 5.57 19.51 -49.78
C GLY A 449 6.16 20.64 -48.94
N THR A 450 7.49 20.81 -48.91
CA THR A 450 8.15 21.75 -47.99
C THR A 450 7.97 23.19 -48.44
N LEU A 451 7.30 24.01 -47.62
CA LEU A 451 7.24 25.46 -47.77
C LEU A 451 8.48 26.11 -47.14
N SER A 452 9.17 26.94 -47.90
CA SER A 452 10.34 27.70 -47.49
C SER A 452 10.18 29.19 -47.81
N PHE A 453 10.68 30.05 -46.94
CA PHE A 453 10.87 31.48 -47.24
C PHE A 453 12.29 31.71 -47.75
N VAL A 454 12.44 32.43 -48.84
CA VAL A 454 13.74 32.79 -49.43
C VAL A 454 13.88 34.30 -49.40
N SER A 455 14.92 34.81 -48.74
CA SER A 455 15.25 36.24 -48.81
C SER A 455 16.00 36.55 -50.10
N LEU A 456 15.64 37.65 -50.78
CA LEU A 456 16.14 38.08 -52.08
C LEU A 456 17.00 39.36 -52.00
N GLU A 457 17.31 39.86 -50.80
CA GLU A 457 18.07 41.11 -50.60
C GLU A 457 19.56 41.00 -50.93
N GLU A 458 20.18 39.85 -50.68
CA GLU A 458 21.61 39.65 -50.93
C GLU A 458 21.83 38.82 -52.21
N PRO A 459 22.33 39.43 -53.30
CA PRO A 459 22.39 38.78 -54.61
C PRO A 459 23.39 37.60 -54.71
N HIS A 460 24.17 37.32 -53.67
CA HIS A 460 25.31 36.40 -53.72
C HIS A 460 25.11 35.10 -52.93
N ASP A 461 24.15 35.04 -51.99
CA ASP A 461 23.87 33.82 -51.22
C ASP A 461 22.48 33.85 -50.54
N PRO A 462 21.37 33.75 -51.30
CA PRO A 462 20.05 33.87 -50.72
C PRO A 462 19.74 32.62 -49.87
N ALA A 463 19.52 32.83 -48.57
CA ALA A 463 19.23 31.76 -47.61
C ALA A 463 17.76 31.31 -47.73
N ALA A 464 17.56 30.00 -47.93
CA ALA A 464 16.25 29.37 -47.83
C ALA A 464 15.99 28.95 -46.38
N HIS A 465 14.91 29.47 -45.79
CA HIS A 465 14.45 29.12 -44.45
C HIS A 465 13.24 28.19 -44.55
N PRO A 466 13.36 26.88 -44.25
CA PRO A 466 12.22 25.97 -44.27
C PRO A 466 11.23 26.36 -43.17
N VAL A 467 9.96 26.51 -43.53
CA VAL A 467 8.89 26.98 -42.64
C VAL A 467 7.98 25.82 -42.25
N MET A 468 7.53 25.02 -43.23
CA MET A 468 6.69 23.84 -43.01
C MET A 468 7.14 22.71 -43.94
N LYS A 469 7.03 21.45 -43.52
CA LYS A 469 7.37 20.26 -44.29
C LYS A 469 6.12 19.42 -44.57
N SER A 470 6.06 18.79 -45.74
CA SER A 470 5.06 17.75 -46.07
C SER A 470 3.59 18.22 -46.03
N THR A 471 3.31 19.45 -46.44
CA THR A 471 1.97 20.03 -46.46
C THR A 471 1.55 20.43 -47.88
N GLU A 472 0.26 20.49 -48.20
CA GLU A 472 -0.22 21.08 -49.46
C GLU A 472 -0.72 22.49 -49.16
N VAL A 473 0.14 23.48 -49.40
CA VAL A 473 -0.16 24.90 -49.19
C VAL A 473 -0.89 25.40 -50.42
N SER A 474 -2.08 25.94 -50.26
CA SER A 474 -2.84 26.49 -51.39
C SER A 474 -2.25 27.84 -51.81
N ILE A 475 -2.07 28.75 -50.85
CA ILE A 475 -1.52 30.09 -51.05
C ILE A 475 -0.91 30.64 -49.75
N VAL A 476 0.05 31.55 -49.88
CA VAL A 476 0.55 32.42 -48.81
C VAL A 476 0.21 33.86 -49.18
N ILE A 477 -0.47 34.57 -48.29
CA ILE A 477 -0.78 36.00 -48.40
C ILE A 477 0.22 36.74 -47.50
N PRO A 478 1.22 37.43 -48.06
CA PRO A 478 2.19 38.15 -47.27
C PRO A 478 1.55 39.32 -46.54
N SER A 479 2.01 39.57 -45.33
CA SER A 479 1.52 40.66 -44.49
C SER A 479 2.33 41.94 -44.68
N GLY A 480 3.45 41.94 -45.38
CA GLY A 480 4.33 43.12 -45.50
C GLY A 480 5.28 43.32 -44.31
N GLU A 481 5.15 42.55 -43.21
CA GLU A 481 6.28 42.29 -42.32
C GLU A 481 7.15 41.18 -42.92
N ARG A 482 8.48 41.35 -42.91
CA ARG A 482 9.41 40.35 -43.44
C ARG A 482 9.18 38.98 -42.80
N MET A 483 9.01 37.95 -43.62
CA MET A 483 8.65 36.58 -43.21
C MET A 483 7.27 36.46 -42.51
N GLY A 484 6.46 37.52 -42.54
CA GLY A 484 5.12 37.60 -41.98
C GLY A 484 4.07 37.39 -43.07
N GLY A 485 3.15 36.47 -42.88
CA GLY A 485 2.06 36.21 -43.82
C GLY A 485 1.04 35.21 -43.30
N TRP A 486 -0.07 35.11 -44.01
CA TRP A 486 -1.11 34.13 -43.75
C TRP A 486 -1.03 32.98 -44.74
N ILE A 487 -0.97 31.75 -44.23
CA ILE A 487 -0.79 30.53 -45.01
C ILE A 487 -2.12 29.80 -45.06
N GLN A 488 -2.66 29.58 -46.26
CA GLN A 488 -3.85 28.76 -46.48
C GLN A 488 -3.44 27.34 -46.84
N MET A 489 -4.01 26.35 -46.16
CA MET A 489 -3.88 24.94 -46.50
C MET A 489 -5.26 24.29 -46.65
N GLY A 490 -5.33 23.14 -47.31
CA GLY A 490 -6.60 22.42 -47.50
C GLY A 490 -7.26 21.95 -46.21
N SER A 491 -6.48 21.81 -45.13
CA SER A 491 -6.96 21.31 -43.82
C SER A 491 -7.04 22.38 -42.73
N ALA A 492 -6.27 23.46 -42.84
CA ALA A 492 -6.14 24.50 -41.82
C ALA A 492 -5.56 25.79 -42.44
N SER A 493 -5.64 26.90 -41.71
CA SER A 493 -4.99 28.15 -42.10
C SER A 493 -4.15 28.71 -40.95
N PHE A 494 -3.04 29.36 -41.26
CA PHE A 494 -2.04 29.82 -40.30
C PHE A 494 -1.65 31.28 -40.53
N VAL A 495 -1.08 31.92 -39.50
CA VAL A 495 -0.33 33.18 -39.58
C VAL A 495 1.12 32.90 -39.16
N THR A 496 2.11 33.57 -39.76
CA THR A 496 3.51 33.39 -39.38
C THR A 496 3.97 34.46 -38.39
N VAL A 497 4.72 34.03 -37.37
CA VAL A 497 5.27 34.91 -36.34
C VAL A 497 6.80 34.76 -36.25
N PRO A 498 7.59 35.85 -36.17
CA PRO A 498 9.06 35.79 -36.00
C PRO A 498 9.52 35.22 -34.67
N ARG A 499 10.59 34.40 -34.68
CA ARG A 499 11.14 33.70 -33.49
C ARG A 499 11.53 34.63 -32.35
N GLU A 500 12.01 35.82 -32.66
CA GLU A 500 12.46 36.82 -31.67
C GLU A 500 11.32 37.36 -30.81
N LYS A 501 10.08 37.30 -31.31
CA LYS A 501 8.87 37.73 -30.58
C LYS A 501 8.26 36.60 -29.74
N MET A 502 8.91 35.43 -29.63
CA MET A 502 8.36 34.24 -28.96
C MET A 502 8.82 34.09 -27.51
N GLY A 503 7.90 33.72 -26.62
CA GLY A 503 8.16 33.30 -25.24
C GLY A 503 7.70 31.87 -24.97
N ALA A 504 7.97 31.35 -23.77
CA ALA A 504 7.58 30.01 -23.32
C ALA A 504 7.00 30.05 -21.90
N THR A 505 6.04 29.20 -21.57
CA THR A 505 5.64 28.96 -20.17
C THR A 505 5.62 27.46 -19.90
N LEU A 506 6.01 27.05 -18.69
CA LEU A 506 6.01 25.68 -18.24
C LEU A 506 5.47 25.65 -16.81
N LYS A 507 4.30 25.05 -16.59
CA LYS A 507 3.79 24.83 -15.22
C LYS A 507 4.65 23.76 -14.54
N LEU A 508 5.02 24.01 -13.29
CA LEU A 508 5.78 23.12 -12.41
C LEU A 508 4.92 22.70 -11.20
N ARG A 509 5.43 21.77 -10.39
CA ARG A 509 4.78 21.45 -9.12
C ARG A 509 4.96 22.65 -8.19
N ASP A 510 3.86 23.25 -7.77
CA ASP A 510 3.84 24.43 -6.89
C ASP A 510 4.50 25.70 -7.51
N GLY A 511 4.50 25.86 -8.85
CA GLY A 511 4.90 27.13 -9.52
C GLY A 511 4.97 27.09 -11.06
N THR A 512 5.64 28.06 -11.70
CA THR A 512 5.79 28.20 -13.16
C THR A 512 7.21 28.64 -13.58
N LEU A 513 7.70 28.12 -14.71
CA LEU A 513 8.85 28.63 -15.44
C LEU A 513 8.36 29.46 -16.64
N LEU A 514 8.75 30.72 -16.74
CA LEU A 514 8.39 31.64 -17.81
C LEU A 514 9.67 32.10 -18.52
N VAL A 515 9.65 32.04 -19.85
CA VAL A 515 10.69 32.59 -20.74
C VAL A 515 10.07 33.73 -21.52
N GLU A 516 10.57 34.94 -21.31
CA GLU A 516 10.10 36.16 -21.98
C GLU A 516 10.72 36.32 -23.38
N PRO A 517 10.06 37.08 -24.29
CA PRO A 517 10.66 37.47 -25.56
C PRO A 517 12.02 38.14 -25.32
N GLY A 518 13.09 37.58 -25.90
CA GLY A 518 14.47 38.01 -25.64
C GLY A 518 15.27 37.12 -24.68
N GLY A 519 14.68 36.05 -24.13
CA GLY A 519 15.42 34.99 -23.42
C GLY A 519 15.57 35.14 -21.90
N HIS A 520 14.88 36.10 -21.28
CA HIS A 520 14.83 36.21 -19.81
C HIS A 520 13.98 35.08 -19.19
N VAL A 521 14.47 34.48 -18.11
CA VAL A 521 13.82 33.35 -17.44
C VAL A 521 13.41 33.72 -16.02
N THR A 522 12.13 33.51 -15.69
CA THR A 522 11.62 33.58 -14.31
C THR A 522 11.14 32.20 -13.86
N LEU A 523 11.56 31.77 -12.67
CA LEU A 523 11.22 30.47 -12.09
C LEU A 523 10.53 30.66 -10.74
N GLU A 524 9.35 30.08 -10.60
CA GLU A 524 8.68 29.82 -9.32
C GLU A 524 8.33 28.31 -9.26
N GLY A 525 8.49 27.63 -8.11
CA GLY A 525 8.08 26.21 -7.93
C GLY A 525 9.20 25.15 -7.88
N ARG A 526 8.83 23.85 -7.88
CA ARG A 526 9.73 22.69 -7.69
C ARG A 526 9.71 21.70 -8.87
N LEU A 527 10.88 21.14 -9.20
CA LEU A 527 11.11 20.07 -10.19
C LEU A 527 11.48 18.74 -9.49
N ASP A 528 10.49 17.84 -9.37
CA ASP A 528 10.65 16.50 -8.78
C ASP A 528 10.78 15.43 -9.86
N LEU A 529 11.61 14.40 -9.63
CA LEU A 529 11.93 13.37 -10.64
C LEU A 529 10.79 12.47 -11.11
N ARG A 530 9.81 12.22 -10.23
CA ARG A 530 8.62 11.40 -10.55
C ARG A 530 7.32 12.10 -10.20
N ALA A 531 7.35 13.40 -9.96
CA ALA A 531 6.09 14.12 -9.89
C ALA A 531 5.52 14.15 -11.30
N PRO A 532 4.31 13.60 -11.54
CA PRO A 532 3.56 14.05 -12.69
C PRO A 532 3.40 15.57 -12.51
N LEU A 533 3.65 16.35 -13.57
CA LEU A 533 2.97 17.63 -13.71
C LEU A 533 1.48 17.36 -13.44
N ARG A 534 0.98 17.80 -12.28
CA ARG A 534 -0.16 17.11 -11.64
C ARG A 534 -1.39 17.23 -12.53
N LYS A 535 -2.01 16.07 -12.74
CA LYS A 535 -3.40 15.91 -13.13
C LYS A 535 -4.27 16.43 -11.99
N ASP A 536 -5.25 17.26 -12.34
CA ASP A 536 -6.63 17.28 -11.79
C ASP A 536 -7.21 18.64 -11.42
N ASP A 537 -6.51 19.77 -11.61
CA ASP A 537 -7.14 21.10 -11.80
C ASP A 537 -6.25 21.94 -12.74
N ALA A 538 -6.58 21.99 -14.03
CA ALA A 538 -5.98 22.86 -15.06
C ALA A 538 -4.42 23.04 -15.03
N GLY A 539 -3.65 22.01 -15.37
CA GLY A 539 -2.17 22.01 -15.23
C GLY A 539 -1.37 21.46 -16.42
N SER A 540 -1.57 22.02 -17.62
CA SER A 540 -0.77 21.76 -18.83
C SER A 540 0.64 22.31 -18.74
N VAL A 541 1.59 21.67 -19.43
CA VAL A 541 2.71 22.42 -20.03
C VAL A 541 2.08 23.34 -21.08
N ASP A 542 1.63 24.52 -20.66
CA ASP A 542 1.19 25.57 -21.58
C ASP A 542 2.44 26.20 -22.19
N LEU A 543 3.03 25.52 -23.18
CA LEU A 543 3.90 26.20 -24.14
C LEU A 543 3.02 27.25 -24.83
N ARG A 544 2.95 28.45 -24.26
CA ARG A 544 2.30 29.62 -24.86
C ARG A 544 3.18 30.07 -25.99
N TRP A 545 2.95 29.50 -27.16
CA TRP A 545 3.75 29.69 -28.36
C TRP A 545 2.91 30.34 -29.45
N PRO A 546 3.27 31.52 -29.95
CA PRO A 546 3.79 32.70 -29.27
C PRO A 546 2.69 33.77 -29.05
N VAL A 547 1.42 33.37 -29.10
CA VAL A 547 0.23 34.17 -28.76
C VAL A 547 -0.58 33.37 -27.72
N SER A 548 -1.66 33.92 -27.17
CA SER A 548 -2.58 33.32 -26.17
C SER A 548 -3.15 31.93 -26.48
N PHE A 549 -2.69 31.28 -27.55
CA PHE A 549 -3.17 29.99 -28.04
C PHE A 549 -2.47 28.83 -27.32
N PRO A 550 -3.24 27.90 -26.74
CA PRO A 550 -2.66 26.75 -26.06
C PRO A 550 -2.21 25.68 -27.07
N ALA A 551 -1.10 25.01 -26.75
CA ALA A 551 -0.45 24.01 -27.61
C ALA A 551 -1.31 22.76 -27.89
N ASP A 552 -2.38 22.55 -27.12
CA ASP A 552 -3.39 21.51 -27.33
C ASP A 552 -4.18 21.68 -28.64
N LYS A 553 -4.18 22.89 -29.21
CA LYS A 553 -4.79 23.19 -30.52
C LYS A 553 -3.87 22.93 -31.71
N ILE A 554 -2.56 22.81 -31.51
CA ILE A 554 -1.57 22.82 -32.62
C ILE A 554 -1.15 21.41 -33.07
N ALA A 555 -1.26 20.37 -32.23
CA ALA A 555 -0.84 18.98 -32.51
C ALA A 555 0.64 18.85 -32.96
N GLY A 556 1.38 17.86 -32.44
CA GLY A 556 2.83 17.79 -32.67
C GLY A 556 3.53 16.70 -31.89
N ARG A 557 4.85 16.73 -31.78
CA ARG A 557 5.72 15.83 -31.04
C ARG A 557 6.60 16.66 -30.13
N LEU A 558 6.50 16.48 -28.82
CA LEU A 558 7.47 17.02 -27.86
C LEU A 558 8.42 15.91 -27.47
N GLU A 559 9.70 16.11 -27.74
CA GLU A 559 10.80 15.35 -27.19
C GLU A 559 11.44 16.15 -26.06
N VAL A 560 11.71 15.50 -24.94
CA VAL A 560 12.39 16.12 -23.82
C VAL A 560 13.56 15.25 -23.41
N THR A 561 14.77 15.83 -23.43
CA THR A 561 16.03 15.14 -23.16
C THR A 561 16.75 15.77 -21.97
N LEU A 562 17.33 14.93 -21.14
CA LEU A 562 18.14 15.29 -19.99
C LEU A 562 19.60 14.97 -20.29
N TRP A 563 20.48 15.94 -20.09
CA TRP A 563 21.90 15.82 -20.40
C TRP A 563 22.76 16.12 -19.16
N ASP A 564 23.67 15.22 -18.85
CA ASP A 564 24.69 15.34 -17.80
C ASP A 564 26.07 15.32 -18.46
N SER A 565 26.72 16.47 -18.51
CA SER A 565 28.03 16.65 -19.17
C SER A 565 29.17 15.90 -18.47
N THR A 566 28.95 15.33 -17.29
CA THR A 566 29.96 14.59 -16.51
C THR A 566 29.95 13.08 -16.76
N ARG A 567 29.00 12.57 -17.56
CA ARG A 567 28.92 11.16 -17.94
C ARG A 567 29.64 10.87 -19.25
N ALA A 568 30.12 9.63 -19.41
CA ALA A 568 30.67 9.14 -20.68
C ALA A 568 29.61 9.09 -21.80
N ASP A 569 28.37 8.73 -21.44
CA ASP A 569 27.18 8.99 -22.26
C ASP A 569 26.37 10.13 -21.62
N PRO A 570 26.39 11.34 -22.22
CA PRO A 570 25.80 12.51 -21.60
C PRO A 570 24.27 12.48 -21.62
N LEU A 571 23.61 11.63 -22.42
CA LEU A 571 22.15 11.51 -22.42
C LEU A 571 21.69 10.68 -21.22
N VAL A 572 20.96 11.31 -20.29
CA VAL A 572 20.47 10.66 -19.07
C VAL A 572 19.09 10.04 -19.26
N ALA A 573 18.21 10.72 -19.98
CA ALA A 573 16.89 10.21 -20.35
C ALA A 573 16.32 11.03 -21.51
N SER A 574 15.50 10.37 -22.34
CA SER A 574 14.68 11.01 -23.40
C SER A 574 13.24 10.55 -23.25
N VAL A 575 12.29 11.47 -23.37
CA VAL A 575 10.86 11.18 -23.48
C VAL A 575 10.33 11.86 -24.72
N THR A 576 9.76 11.07 -25.63
CA THR A 576 9.06 11.57 -26.82
C THR A 576 7.57 11.32 -26.67
N ARG A 577 6.72 12.32 -26.95
CA ARG A 577 5.27 12.13 -27.04
C ARG A 577 4.65 12.91 -28.20
N GLN A 578 3.71 12.28 -28.90
CA GLN A 578 2.90 12.87 -29.96
C GLN A 578 1.57 13.39 -29.38
N TYR A 579 1.11 14.56 -29.80
CA TYR A 579 -0.11 15.26 -29.42
C TYR A 579 -1.13 15.12 -30.56
N ALA A 580 -2.33 14.67 -30.21
CA ALA A 580 -3.52 14.80 -31.06
C ALA A 580 -4.42 15.92 -30.48
N PRO A 581 -5.21 16.63 -31.31
CA PRO A 581 -6.14 17.65 -30.82
C PRO A 581 -7.04 17.12 -29.70
N GLY A 582 -7.16 17.84 -28.60
CA GLY A 582 -8.00 17.46 -27.45
C GLY A 582 -7.43 16.38 -26.51
N THR A 583 -6.17 15.93 -26.71
CA THR A 583 -5.52 15.04 -25.72
C THR A 583 -5.03 15.80 -24.49
N PRO A 584 -5.17 15.21 -23.27
CA PRO A 584 -4.71 15.86 -22.05
C PRO A 584 -3.19 16.13 -22.11
N PRO A 585 -2.73 17.21 -21.44
CA PRO A 585 -1.32 17.57 -21.41
C PRO A 585 -0.46 16.42 -20.91
N PRO A 586 0.79 16.32 -21.38
CA PRO A 586 1.63 15.16 -21.13
C PRO A 586 1.92 15.01 -19.64
N LYS A 587 1.68 13.81 -19.11
CA LYS A 587 2.37 13.36 -17.89
C LYS A 587 3.78 12.95 -18.29
N LEU A 588 4.74 13.86 -18.15
CA LEU A 588 6.14 13.56 -18.33
C LEU A 588 6.62 12.77 -17.11
N ASN A 589 6.68 11.45 -17.22
CA ASN A 589 7.26 10.57 -16.21
C ASN A 589 8.67 10.19 -16.68
N TRP A 590 9.67 10.72 -15.99
CA TRP A 590 11.07 10.50 -16.32
C TRP A 590 11.61 9.43 -15.36
N TYR A 591 12.43 8.52 -15.86
CA TYR A 591 13.11 7.53 -15.04
C TYR A 591 14.60 7.81 -15.11
N MET A 592 15.14 8.46 -14.08
CA MET A 592 16.60 8.59 -13.92
C MET A 592 17.14 7.45 -13.06
N ASP A 593 18.38 7.06 -13.34
CA ASP A 593 19.11 6.08 -12.54
C ASP A 593 19.58 6.71 -11.21
N GLU A 594 19.58 5.92 -10.12
CA GLU A 594 19.73 6.39 -8.73
C GLU A 594 21.06 7.10 -8.44
N HIS A 595 22.06 6.93 -9.31
CA HIS A 595 23.36 7.58 -9.24
C HIS A 595 23.34 9.09 -9.61
N SER A 596 22.22 9.61 -10.13
CA SER A 596 22.11 11.01 -10.62
C SER A 596 21.57 12.02 -9.61
N PHE A 597 21.26 11.63 -8.38
CA PHE A 597 20.42 12.44 -7.49
C PHE A 597 21.21 13.29 -6.47
N GLY A 598 20.79 14.56 -6.30
CA GLY A 598 21.02 15.34 -5.07
C GLY A 598 22.25 16.24 -5.00
N GLY A 599 23.13 16.28 -6.01
CA GLY A 599 24.34 17.10 -5.91
C GLY A 599 24.86 17.77 -7.19
N ARG A 600 24.21 17.60 -8.35
CA ARG A 600 24.80 18.02 -9.64
C ARG A 600 23.79 18.74 -10.55
N PRO A 601 24.21 19.83 -11.22
CA PRO A 601 23.38 20.53 -12.21
C PRO A 601 23.22 19.67 -13.48
N ILE A 602 21.99 19.55 -13.97
CA ILE A 602 21.64 18.80 -15.20
C ILE A 602 21.05 19.78 -16.22
N LYS A 603 21.35 19.57 -17.50
CA LYS A 603 20.79 20.33 -18.63
C LYS A 603 19.51 19.64 -19.12
N VAL A 604 18.42 20.39 -19.24
CA VAL A 604 17.12 19.90 -19.77
C VAL A 604 16.88 20.54 -21.12
N VAL A 605 16.51 19.74 -22.12
CA VAL A 605 16.28 20.21 -23.49
C VAL A 605 14.88 19.78 -23.92
N PHE A 606 14.03 20.75 -24.25
CA PHE A 606 12.70 20.54 -24.81
C PHE A 606 12.74 20.81 -26.31
N LEU A 607 12.48 19.80 -27.12
CA LEU A 607 12.38 19.87 -28.57
C LEU A 607 10.93 19.62 -28.98
N TYR A 608 10.23 20.65 -29.43
CA TYR A 608 8.89 20.52 -29.99
C TYR A 608 8.94 20.53 -31.51
N GLN A 609 8.20 19.61 -32.13
CA GLN A 609 7.99 19.54 -33.57
C GLN A 609 6.48 19.51 -33.85
N ASP A 610 5.91 20.48 -34.54
CA ASP A 610 4.49 20.42 -34.89
C ASP A 610 4.19 19.38 -36.00
N MET A 611 2.91 19.09 -36.26
CA MET A 611 2.50 18.21 -37.37
C MET A 611 2.86 18.77 -38.75
N ALA A 612 3.13 20.07 -38.85
CA ALA A 612 3.59 20.75 -40.06
C ALA A 612 5.13 20.70 -40.21
N GLY A 613 5.86 20.04 -39.30
CA GLY A 613 7.31 19.85 -39.38
C GLY A 613 8.17 20.98 -38.82
N THR A 614 7.60 22.05 -38.25
CA THR A 614 8.34 23.16 -37.62
C THR A 614 8.94 22.72 -36.29
N GLN A 615 10.20 23.10 -35.99
CA GLN A 615 10.92 22.66 -34.78
C GLN A 615 11.40 23.82 -33.91
N ALA A 616 11.15 23.75 -32.60
CA ALA A 616 11.62 24.67 -31.57
C ALA A 616 12.33 23.91 -30.45
N LYS A 617 13.51 24.39 -30.06
CA LYS A 617 14.35 23.79 -29.03
C LYS A 617 14.63 24.79 -27.91
N LEU A 618 14.06 24.54 -26.73
CA LEU A 618 14.34 25.26 -25.50
C LEU A 618 15.34 24.47 -24.65
N GLU A 619 16.51 25.05 -24.40
CA GLU A 619 17.50 24.46 -23.49
C GLU A 619 17.47 25.21 -22.16
N VAL A 620 17.42 24.48 -21.04
CA VAL A 620 17.44 25.00 -19.67
C VAL A 620 18.64 24.38 -18.94
N SER A 621 19.56 25.21 -18.46
CA SER A 621 20.79 24.76 -17.78
C SER A 621 20.69 24.90 -16.26
N ASP A 622 21.53 24.18 -15.51
CA ASP A 622 21.66 24.23 -14.05
C ASP A 622 20.43 23.76 -13.23
N VAL A 623 19.73 22.71 -13.69
CA VAL A 623 18.57 22.16 -12.99
C VAL A 623 18.98 21.14 -11.92
N LEU A 624 18.56 21.37 -10.66
CA LEU A 624 18.78 20.47 -9.52
C LEU A 624 17.54 19.64 -9.19
N PHE A 625 17.62 18.32 -9.42
CA PHE A 625 16.50 17.39 -9.23
C PHE A 625 16.46 16.77 -7.82
N HIS A 626 15.29 16.78 -7.17
CA HIS A 626 15.06 16.20 -5.84
C HIS A 626 14.20 14.92 -5.94
N ALA A 627 14.61 13.83 -5.26
CA ALA A 627 13.84 12.57 -5.19
C ALA A 627 12.83 12.59 -4.03
N PRO A 628 11.60 12.07 -4.20
CA PRO A 628 10.72 11.76 -3.09
C PRO A 628 11.30 10.64 -2.23
N LEU A 629 11.15 10.75 -0.90
CA LEU A 629 11.73 9.82 0.09
C LEU A 629 11.44 8.35 -0.24
N ILE A 630 10.21 8.00 -0.64
CA ILE A 630 9.81 6.59 -0.93
C ILE A 630 10.56 5.92 -2.08
N GLU A 631 11.37 6.68 -2.82
CA GLU A 631 12.14 6.18 -3.95
C GLU A 631 13.63 6.03 -3.68
N GLN A 632 14.11 6.58 -2.58
CA GLN A 632 15.50 6.44 -2.18
C GLN A 632 15.72 5.02 -1.63
N THR A 633 16.75 4.33 -2.12
CA THR A 633 17.12 2.98 -1.66
C THR A 633 17.26 2.93 -0.16
N TRP A 634 17.88 3.94 0.48
CA TRP A 634 17.99 3.96 1.94
C TRP A 634 16.63 4.02 2.63
N PHE A 635 15.67 4.80 2.12
CA PHE A 635 14.33 4.93 2.72
C PHE A 635 13.45 3.71 2.43
N ARG A 636 13.50 3.13 1.23
CA ARG A 636 12.85 1.84 0.93
C ARG A 636 13.44 0.71 1.77
N THR A 637 14.75 0.70 1.94
CA THR A 637 15.44 -0.22 2.82
C THR A 637 15.01 0.02 4.27
N THR A 638 14.87 1.27 4.70
CA THR A 638 14.37 1.62 6.04
C THR A 638 12.92 1.18 6.24
N LEU A 639 12.04 1.41 5.27
CA LEU A 639 10.64 1.00 5.30
C LEU A 639 10.49 -0.53 5.24
N ALA A 640 11.28 -1.21 4.42
CA ALA A 640 11.32 -2.66 4.34
C ALA A 640 11.86 -3.27 5.62
N CYS A 641 12.91 -2.69 6.21
CA CYS A 641 13.39 -3.05 7.54
C CYS A 641 12.27 -2.87 8.56
N LEU A 642 11.62 -1.69 8.61
CA LEU A 642 10.53 -1.40 9.55
C LEU A 642 9.33 -2.34 9.38
N LEU A 643 8.96 -2.68 8.16
CA LEU A 643 7.90 -3.65 7.86
C LEU A 643 8.29 -5.06 8.31
N ALA A 644 9.56 -5.45 8.10
CA ALA A 644 10.09 -6.73 8.55
C ALA A 644 10.17 -6.79 10.09
N THR A 645 10.60 -5.71 10.76
CA THR A 645 10.54 -5.56 12.21
C THR A 645 9.10 -5.68 12.69
N LEU A 646 8.14 -5.06 11.99
CA LEU A 646 6.71 -5.16 12.33
C LEU A 646 6.20 -6.60 12.15
N LEU A 647 6.53 -7.27 11.05
CA LEU A 647 6.19 -8.68 10.80
C LEU A 647 6.85 -9.64 11.80
N PHE A 648 7.98 -9.28 12.39
CA PHE A 648 8.59 -10.04 13.49
C PHE A 648 7.88 -9.76 14.83
N VAL A 649 7.67 -8.48 15.17
CA VAL A 649 7.17 -8.04 16.49
C VAL A 649 5.65 -8.18 16.65
N LEU A 650 4.86 -7.91 15.61
CA LEU A 650 3.39 -7.90 15.68
C LEU A 650 2.80 -9.30 15.97
N PRO A 651 3.26 -10.40 15.33
CA PRO A 651 2.82 -11.75 15.67
C PRO A 651 3.19 -12.17 17.09
N LEU A 652 4.36 -11.72 17.59
CA LEU A 652 4.79 -11.93 18.97
C LEU A 652 3.87 -11.23 19.98
N MET A 653 3.23 -10.12 19.60
CA MET A 653 2.38 -9.31 20.46
C MET A 653 0.88 -9.66 20.39
N LEU A 654 0.35 -10.03 19.21
CA LEU A 654 -1.12 -10.07 18.97
C LEU A 654 -1.75 -11.46 18.85
N LEU A 655 -0.99 -12.53 18.58
CA LEU A 655 -1.59 -13.84 18.26
C LEU A 655 -1.69 -14.79 19.48
N PRO A 656 -2.83 -15.47 19.70
CA PRO A 656 -3.02 -16.40 20.82
C PRO A 656 -2.14 -17.67 20.70
N ARG A 657 -1.52 -18.05 21.81
CA ARG A 657 -0.27 -18.83 21.93
C ARG A 657 -0.32 -20.35 21.67
N GLN A 658 -1.43 -20.91 21.18
CA GLN A 658 -1.70 -22.37 21.33
C GLN A 658 -1.56 -23.25 20.07
N ARG A 659 -1.36 -22.75 18.85
CA ARG A 659 -1.31 -23.62 17.64
C ARG A 659 0.11 -23.89 17.11
N LEU A 660 0.39 -25.16 16.80
CA LEU A 660 1.66 -25.67 16.25
C LEU A 660 2.13 -24.93 14.98
N ALA A 661 1.21 -24.54 14.09
CA ALA A 661 1.51 -23.75 12.90
C ALA A 661 2.07 -22.35 13.22
N GLN A 662 1.74 -21.80 14.39
CA GLN A 662 2.14 -20.46 14.83
C GLN A 662 3.53 -20.43 15.51
N ARG A 663 4.03 -21.58 16.00
CA ARG A 663 5.41 -21.73 16.51
C ARG A 663 6.45 -21.56 15.42
N TRP A 664 6.05 -21.85 14.18
CA TRP A 664 6.88 -21.72 12.99
C TRP A 664 6.57 -20.45 12.21
N LEU A 665 5.37 -19.87 12.23
CA LEU A 665 5.01 -18.71 11.37
C LEU A 665 6.03 -17.54 11.36
N PRO A 666 6.51 -17.03 12.52
CA PRO A 666 7.50 -15.95 12.55
C PRO A 666 8.82 -16.36 11.88
N PHE A 667 9.13 -17.67 11.93
CA PHE A 667 10.32 -18.25 11.37
C PHE A 667 10.12 -18.86 9.98
N LEU A 668 8.92 -19.25 9.55
CA LEU A 668 8.61 -19.67 8.18
C LEU A 668 8.63 -18.45 7.28
N GLY A 669 8.16 -17.30 7.78
CA GLY A 669 8.45 -16.00 7.17
C GLY A 669 9.94 -15.74 7.07
N TRP A 670 10.74 -16.03 8.12
CA TRP A 670 12.20 -15.82 8.08
C TRP A 670 12.97 -16.84 7.23
N SER A 671 12.62 -18.13 7.26
CA SER A 671 13.36 -19.24 6.63
C SER A 671 12.92 -19.51 5.20
N ALA A 672 11.66 -19.28 4.84
CA ALA A 672 11.25 -19.16 3.44
C ALA A 672 11.88 -17.93 2.77
N ASN A 673 12.26 -16.92 3.55
CA ASN A 673 12.98 -15.76 3.06
C ASN A 673 14.52 -15.96 3.02
N VAL A 674 15.13 -16.59 4.02
CA VAL A 674 16.61 -16.57 4.17
C VAL A 674 17.30 -17.90 3.81
N LEU A 675 16.67 -19.06 4.01
CA LEU A 675 17.38 -20.38 3.96
C LEU A 675 16.87 -21.37 2.91
N GLY A 676 15.60 -21.30 2.50
CA GLY A 676 14.98 -22.33 1.66
C GLY A 676 15.16 -22.14 0.16
N GLY A 677 16.37 -22.20 -0.41
CA GLY A 677 16.60 -22.22 -1.88
C GLY A 677 16.09 -21.01 -2.69
N SER A 678 15.40 -20.08 -2.03
CA SER A 678 14.75 -18.87 -2.51
C SER A 678 15.60 -17.61 -2.27
N GLY A 679 16.89 -17.77 -1.94
CA GLY A 679 17.85 -16.66 -1.98
C GLY A 679 17.88 -15.97 -3.34
N LEU A 680 17.58 -16.71 -4.42
CA LEU A 680 17.34 -16.18 -5.77
C LEU A 680 16.00 -15.44 -5.91
N PHE A 681 14.97 -15.85 -5.16
CA PHE A 681 13.65 -15.19 -5.15
C PHE A 681 13.66 -13.88 -4.36
N LEU A 682 14.46 -13.79 -3.29
CA LEU A 682 14.65 -12.56 -2.52
C LEU A 682 15.73 -11.65 -3.05
N ALA A 683 16.79 -12.16 -3.68
CA ALA A 683 17.61 -11.35 -4.57
C ALA A 683 16.74 -10.85 -5.74
N GLY A 684 15.83 -11.68 -6.27
CA GLY A 684 14.85 -11.30 -7.28
C GLY A 684 13.86 -10.23 -6.79
N MET A 685 13.34 -10.34 -5.57
CA MET A 685 12.46 -9.36 -4.92
C MET A 685 13.20 -8.08 -4.52
N ALA A 686 14.39 -8.17 -3.94
CA ALA A 686 15.23 -7.02 -3.61
C ALA A 686 15.67 -6.27 -4.88
N ASN A 687 15.89 -6.99 -5.98
CA ASN A 687 16.15 -6.39 -7.29
C ASN A 687 14.88 -5.78 -7.91
N THR A 688 13.72 -6.43 -7.81
CA THR A 688 12.44 -5.84 -8.28
C THR A 688 11.99 -4.65 -7.44
N TRP A 689 12.28 -4.63 -6.14
CA TRP A 689 11.87 -3.57 -5.20
C TRP A 689 12.99 -2.54 -4.94
N ARG A 690 14.19 -2.75 -5.51
CA ARG A 690 15.41 -1.94 -5.33
C ARG A 690 15.72 -1.65 -3.85
N ILE A 691 15.88 -2.71 -3.06
CA ILE A 691 16.26 -2.64 -1.63
C ILE A 691 17.73 -3.04 -1.49
N HIS A 692 18.49 -2.37 -0.62
CA HIS A 692 19.90 -2.69 -0.40
C HIS A 692 20.04 -3.98 0.43
N PHE A 693 20.10 -5.11 -0.26
CA PHE A 693 20.05 -6.46 0.31
C PHE A 693 21.03 -6.71 1.48
N PRO A 694 22.31 -6.29 1.43
CA PRO A 694 23.23 -6.46 2.57
C PRO A 694 22.81 -5.74 3.85
N ILE A 695 22.23 -4.54 3.73
CA ILE A 695 21.80 -3.74 4.89
C ILE A 695 20.52 -4.36 5.46
N PHE A 696 19.59 -4.76 4.60
CA PHE A 696 18.37 -5.46 5.01
C PHE A 696 18.67 -6.75 5.78
N VAL A 697 19.60 -7.56 5.29
CA VAL A 697 20.07 -8.77 5.98
C VAL A 697 20.80 -8.41 7.28
N GLY A 698 21.63 -7.36 7.27
CA GLY A 698 22.35 -6.87 8.45
C GLY A 698 21.43 -6.41 9.58
N VAL A 699 20.34 -5.70 9.26
CA VAL A 699 19.33 -5.25 10.24
C VAL A 699 18.56 -6.44 10.81
N LEU A 700 18.14 -7.40 9.98
CA LEU A 700 17.47 -8.61 10.46
C LEU A 700 18.37 -9.45 11.39
N PHE A 701 19.67 -9.54 11.08
CA PHE A 701 20.63 -10.20 11.96
C PHE A 701 20.80 -9.43 13.28
N LEU A 702 20.91 -8.11 13.22
CA LEU A 702 21.02 -7.26 14.40
C LEU A 702 19.77 -7.35 15.30
N GLU A 703 18.57 -7.41 14.73
CA GLU A 703 17.31 -7.61 15.47
C GLU A 703 17.27 -8.96 16.19
N LEU A 704 17.78 -10.02 15.56
CA LEU A 704 17.87 -11.35 16.15
C LEU A 704 18.84 -11.35 17.34
N LEU A 705 19.96 -10.65 17.20
CA LEU A 705 20.97 -10.46 18.24
C LEU A 705 20.45 -9.56 19.38
N LEU A 706 19.72 -8.49 19.05
CA LEU A 706 19.09 -7.60 20.01
C LEU A 706 17.98 -8.32 20.79
N GLY A 707 17.17 -9.14 20.11
CA GLY A 707 16.15 -9.98 20.74
C GLY A 707 16.77 -10.97 21.72
N LEU A 708 17.90 -11.58 21.37
CA LEU A 708 18.65 -12.48 22.25
C LEU A 708 19.17 -11.77 23.49
N VAL A 709 19.74 -10.56 23.34
CA VAL A 709 20.19 -9.73 24.47
C VAL A 709 19.00 -9.31 25.34
N LEU A 710 17.89 -8.87 24.73
CA LEU A 710 16.66 -8.51 25.46
C LEU A 710 16.09 -9.71 26.24
N GLY A 711 16.17 -10.91 25.67
CA GLY A 711 15.75 -12.16 26.30
C GLY A 711 16.58 -12.50 27.53
N LEU A 712 17.87 -12.15 27.57
CA LEU A 712 18.72 -12.37 28.75
C LEU A 712 18.44 -11.37 29.88
N VAL A 713 17.99 -10.15 29.54
CA VAL A 713 17.77 -9.06 30.50
C VAL A 713 16.33 -9.01 31.01
N SER A 714 15.33 -9.35 30.18
CA SER A 714 13.91 -9.21 30.50
C SER A 714 13.18 -10.56 30.57
N PRO A 715 12.58 -10.92 31.74
CA PRO A 715 11.80 -12.15 31.89
C PRO A 715 10.59 -12.23 30.94
N ALA A 716 9.98 -11.10 30.57
CA ALA A 716 8.87 -11.08 29.61
C ALA A 716 9.34 -11.40 28.18
N ALA A 717 10.46 -10.80 27.77
CA ALA A 717 11.07 -11.08 26.46
C ALA A 717 11.59 -12.52 26.38
N PHE A 718 12.19 -13.04 27.46
CA PHE A 718 12.62 -14.42 27.56
C PHE A 718 11.46 -15.39 27.32
N ARG A 719 10.33 -15.19 28.00
CA ARG A 719 9.12 -16.03 27.85
C ARG A 719 8.60 -16.04 26.40
N LEU A 720 8.60 -14.88 25.76
CA LEU A 720 8.19 -14.75 24.36
C LEU A 720 9.13 -15.53 23.42
N LEU A 721 10.44 -15.33 23.55
CA LEU A 721 11.44 -15.96 22.69
C LEU A 721 11.56 -17.47 22.95
N ALA A 722 11.51 -17.90 24.20
CA ALA A 722 11.60 -19.31 24.60
C ALA A 722 10.43 -20.17 24.08
N SER A 723 9.30 -19.54 23.75
CA SER A 723 8.15 -20.20 23.12
C SER A 723 8.32 -20.45 21.61
N THR A 724 9.36 -19.86 21.00
CA THR A 724 9.67 -19.99 19.58
C THR A 724 10.81 -20.99 19.36
N ARG A 725 10.63 -21.94 18.43
CA ARG A 725 11.60 -23.01 18.13
C ARG A 725 13.05 -22.55 17.85
N PRO A 726 13.33 -21.46 17.11
CA PRO A 726 14.72 -21.10 16.78
C PRO A 726 15.55 -20.62 17.97
N PHE A 727 14.94 -20.12 19.05
CA PHE A 727 15.65 -19.75 20.28
C PHE A 727 15.59 -20.86 21.34
N TRP A 728 14.76 -21.89 21.13
CA TRP A 728 14.53 -22.97 22.08
C TRP A 728 15.80 -23.75 22.44
N TRP A 729 16.71 -23.98 21.48
CA TRP A 729 18.00 -24.64 21.75
C TRP A 729 18.93 -23.80 22.65
N MET A 730 18.74 -22.48 22.71
CA MET A 730 19.50 -21.58 23.57
C MET A 730 18.93 -21.45 24.98
N VAL A 731 17.66 -21.79 25.19
CA VAL A 731 16.97 -21.70 26.48
C VAL A 731 17.72 -22.49 27.58
N PRO A 732 18.16 -23.74 27.36
CA PRO A 732 19.03 -24.47 28.28
C PRO A 732 20.30 -23.72 28.71
N VAL A 733 20.98 -23.10 27.74
CA VAL A 733 22.25 -22.38 27.97
C VAL A 733 21.98 -21.10 28.76
N ALA A 734 20.96 -20.35 28.39
CA ALA A 734 20.56 -19.12 29.08
C ALA A 734 20.12 -19.39 30.53
N LEU A 735 19.36 -20.47 30.78
CA LEU A 735 18.96 -20.89 32.13
C LEU A 735 20.11 -21.54 32.93
N GLY A 736 21.23 -21.86 32.27
CA GLY A 736 22.47 -22.24 32.95
C GLY A 736 23.19 -21.07 33.62
N LEU A 737 22.91 -19.83 33.21
CA LEU A 737 23.53 -18.63 33.79
C LEU A 737 22.80 -18.22 35.08
N PRO A 738 23.49 -18.08 36.23
CA PRO A 738 22.85 -17.79 37.52
C PRO A 738 22.01 -16.51 37.53
N SER A 739 22.51 -15.42 36.94
CA SER A 739 21.80 -14.14 36.90
C SER A 739 20.50 -14.22 36.09
N THR A 740 20.53 -14.92 34.96
CA THR A 740 19.37 -15.12 34.08
C THR A 740 18.33 -16.02 34.76
N ARG A 741 18.78 -17.12 35.37
CA ARG A 741 17.91 -18.04 36.13
C ARG A 741 17.24 -17.35 37.31
N ARG A 742 17.97 -16.52 38.08
CA ARG A 742 17.41 -15.70 39.17
C ARG A 742 16.32 -14.77 38.66
N ASN A 743 16.59 -14.01 37.59
CA ASN A 743 15.64 -13.03 37.05
C ASN A 743 14.37 -13.68 36.48
N ILE A 744 14.51 -14.79 35.74
CA ILE A 744 13.37 -15.48 35.12
C ILE A 744 12.50 -16.17 36.17
N GLN A 745 13.11 -16.77 37.20
CA GLN A 745 12.38 -17.50 38.25
C GLN A 745 11.94 -16.61 39.43
N ALA A 746 12.28 -15.32 39.46
CA ALA A 746 11.96 -14.42 40.56
C ALA A 746 10.46 -14.37 40.89
N GLU A 747 9.60 -14.33 39.86
CA GLU A 747 8.14 -14.33 40.02
C GLU A 747 7.64 -15.63 40.67
N TYR A 748 8.21 -16.76 40.27
CA TYR A 748 7.90 -18.07 40.83
C TYR A 748 8.39 -18.20 42.28
N VAL A 749 9.62 -17.79 42.57
CA VAL A 749 10.18 -17.78 43.95
C VAL A 749 9.32 -16.93 44.88
N ALA A 750 8.90 -15.74 44.43
CA ALA A 750 8.01 -14.88 45.19
C ALA A 750 6.61 -15.51 45.37
N HIS A 751 6.10 -16.23 44.37
CA HIS A 751 4.85 -16.98 44.48
C HIS A 751 4.93 -18.10 45.53
N VAL A 752 5.98 -18.93 45.48
CA VAL A 752 6.20 -20.00 46.47
C VAL A 752 6.40 -19.40 47.87
N GLY A 753 7.16 -18.31 48.00
CA GLY A 753 7.34 -17.59 49.25
C GLY A 753 6.02 -17.07 49.84
N ARG A 754 5.15 -16.47 49.02
CA ARG A 754 3.80 -16.06 49.44
C ARG A 754 2.93 -17.25 49.87
N LYS A 755 3.07 -18.40 49.21
CA LYS A 755 2.32 -19.62 49.54
C LYS A 755 2.76 -20.20 50.90
N VAL A 756 4.07 -20.21 51.19
CA VAL A 756 4.61 -20.60 52.49
C VAL A 756 4.12 -19.65 53.60
N GLU A 757 4.12 -18.34 53.36
CA GLU A 757 3.59 -17.38 54.34
C GLU A 757 2.07 -17.51 54.53
N ALA A 758 1.32 -17.79 53.45
CA ALA A 758 -0.11 -18.08 53.54
C ALA A 758 -0.38 -19.32 54.39
N TRP A 759 0.40 -20.40 54.23
CA TRP A 759 0.31 -21.58 55.09
C TRP A 759 0.62 -21.27 56.56
N ARG A 760 1.55 -20.36 56.82
CA ARG A 760 1.84 -19.89 58.18
C ARG A 760 0.67 -19.17 58.81
N HIS A 761 0.03 -18.26 58.06
CA HIS A 761 -1.18 -17.57 58.50
C HIS A 761 -2.34 -18.53 58.73
N GLN A 762 -2.58 -19.46 57.79
CA GLN A 762 -3.61 -20.49 57.91
C GLN A 762 -3.39 -21.38 59.14
N ALA A 763 -2.14 -21.73 59.44
CA ALA A 763 -1.80 -22.48 60.64
C ALA A 763 -1.78 -21.60 61.90
N ASN A 764 -2.60 -20.56 62.03
CA ASN A 764 -2.69 -19.67 63.19
C ASN A 764 -1.36 -19.01 63.60
N HIS A 765 -0.62 -18.48 62.61
CA HIS A 765 0.71 -17.87 62.80
C HIS A 765 1.73 -18.79 63.49
N GLU A 766 1.77 -20.05 63.05
CA GLU A 766 2.75 -21.03 63.54
C GLU A 766 4.18 -20.49 63.40
N GLN A 767 4.99 -20.69 64.43
CA GLN A 767 6.42 -20.42 64.38
C GLN A 767 7.15 -21.72 64.02
N TYR A 768 7.92 -21.68 62.93
CA TYR A 768 8.72 -22.81 62.48
C TYR A 768 10.03 -22.83 63.26
N ILE A 769 10.05 -23.64 64.31
CA ILE A 769 11.19 -23.79 65.22
C ILE A 769 11.91 -25.07 64.83
N SER A 770 13.24 -25.02 64.80
CA SER A 770 14.07 -26.20 64.57
C SER A 770 13.95 -27.16 65.75
N LEU A 771 13.17 -28.22 65.57
CA LEU A 771 12.98 -29.29 66.55
C LEU A 771 13.84 -30.50 66.19
N PRO A 772 14.47 -31.19 67.16
CA PRO A 772 15.29 -32.35 66.87
C PRO A 772 14.55 -33.43 66.07
N ALA A 773 15.22 -34.01 65.08
CA ALA A 773 14.73 -35.14 64.31
C ALA A 773 15.73 -36.30 64.36
N LEU A 774 15.20 -37.53 64.36
CA LEU A 774 16.00 -38.75 64.17
C LEU A 774 16.13 -39.01 62.67
N PHE A 775 17.36 -39.26 62.21
CA PHE A 775 17.65 -39.50 60.80
C PHE A 775 18.04 -40.94 60.55
N ARG A 776 17.42 -41.56 59.54
CA ARG A 776 17.86 -42.82 58.94
C ARG A 776 18.20 -42.54 57.49
N GLU A 777 19.36 -42.98 57.04
CA GLU A 777 19.82 -42.77 55.66
C GLU A 777 20.33 -44.08 55.08
N GLY A 778 20.14 -44.27 53.79
CA GLY A 778 20.60 -45.46 53.09
C GLY A 778 20.98 -45.19 51.63
N MET A 779 21.87 -46.03 51.13
CA MET A 779 22.29 -46.05 49.73
C MET A 779 22.16 -47.48 49.24
N THR A 780 21.33 -47.70 48.23
CA THR A 780 21.07 -49.03 47.69
C THR A 780 22.05 -49.27 46.53
N PRO A 781 22.99 -50.24 46.60
CA PRO A 781 23.90 -50.50 45.50
C PRO A 781 23.13 -51.04 44.28
N ALA A 782 23.44 -50.53 43.09
CA ALA A 782 22.84 -50.95 41.84
C ALA A 782 23.31 -52.35 41.41
N SER A 783 22.82 -53.42 42.06
CA SER A 783 22.79 -54.79 41.50
C SER A 783 21.97 -55.77 42.35
N PRO A 784 21.21 -56.71 41.74
CA PRO A 784 20.33 -57.63 42.45
C PRO A 784 21.09 -58.90 42.85
N ALA A 785 22.04 -58.80 43.77
CA ALA A 785 22.60 -59.96 44.48
C ALA A 785 23.54 -59.46 45.59
N GLY A 786 23.02 -59.23 46.79
CA GLY A 786 23.87 -58.88 47.92
C GLY A 786 23.06 -58.38 49.10
N THR A 787 23.23 -59.07 50.21
CA THR A 787 22.64 -58.87 51.54
C THR A 787 22.50 -57.39 51.92
N PRO A 788 21.36 -56.95 52.50
CA PRO A 788 21.17 -55.56 52.92
C PRO A 788 22.23 -55.16 53.95
N ALA A 789 23.00 -54.12 53.64
CA ALA A 789 23.92 -53.51 54.60
C ALA A 789 23.11 -52.78 55.69
N PRO A 790 23.54 -52.83 56.97
CA PRO A 790 22.81 -52.22 58.07
C PRO A 790 22.75 -50.70 57.93
N SER A 791 21.54 -50.16 58.05
CA SER A 791 21.27 -48.73 58.16
C SER A 791 22.03 -48.16 59.36
N SER A 792 22.94 -47.23 59.10
CA SER A 792 23.74 -46.61 60.16
C SER A 792 22.94 -45.47 60.79
N ALA A 793 22.35 -45.72 61.97
CA ALA A 793 21.73 -44.67 62.77
C ALA A 793 22.81 -43.67 63.22
N THR A 794 22.92 -42.55 62.52
CA THR A 794 23.93 -41.53 62.83
C THR A 794 23.36 -40.59 63.88
N TYR A 795 23.58 -40.93 65.15
CA TYR A 795 23.14 -40.13 66.28
C TYR A 795 24.02 -38.87 66.42
N LEU A 796 23.35 -37.72 66.55
CA LEU A 796 23.88 -36.44 67.05
C LEU A 796 24.86 -35.68 66.13
N THR A 797 24.36 -35.14 65.03
CA THR A 797 24.98 -33.93 64.44
C THR A 797 24.39 -32.69 65.11
N ARG A 798 25.26 -31.76 65.55
CA ARG A 798 24.93 -30.45 66.14
C ARG A 798 24.23 -29.48 65.16
N GLU A 799 24.02 -29.92 63.92
CA GLU A 799 23.42 -29.19 62.81
C GLU A 799 21.89 -29.18 62.92
N PRO A 800 21.22 -28.03 62.69
CA PRO A 800 19.76 -27.95 62.63
C PRO A 800 19.18 -28.94 61.59
N PRO A 801 18.13 -29.72 61.95
CA PRO A 801 17.51 -30.70 61.06
C PRO A 801 17.14 -30.20 59.65
N GLU A 802 16.62 -28.98 59.54
CA GLU A 802 16.27 -28.35 58.26
C GLU A 802 17.50 -28.15 57.36
N GLU A 803 18.66 -27.78 57.91
CA GLU A 803 19.88 -27.55 57.14
C GLU A 803 20.45 -28.88 56.61
N ARG A 804 20.41 -29.92 57.44
CA ARG A 804 20.81 -31.28 57.04
C ARG A 804 19.95 -31.80 55.88
N ILE A 805 18.63 -31.60 55.95
CA ILE A 805 17.69 -31.99 54.89
C ILE A 805 17.97 -31.20 53.60
N VAL A 806 18.13 -29.87 53.67
CA VAL A 806 18.44 -29.03 52.49
C VAL A 806 19.76 -29.44 51.86
N ARG A 807 20.81 -29.69 52.65
CA ARG A 807 22.10 -30.17 52.13
C ARG A 807 21.95 -31.48 51.38
N PHE A 808 21.22 -32.44 51.95
CA PHE A 808 20.98 -33.73 51.29
C PHE A 808 20.17 -33.60 50.00
N LEU A 809 19.20 -32.68 49.95
CA LEU A 809 18.38 -32.41 48.76
C LEU A 809 19.12 -31.62 47.67
N THR A 810 20.24 -30.99 47.98
CA THR A 810 20.94 -30.08 47.05
C THR A 810 22.25 -30.67 46.52
N GLN A 811 22.95 -31.51 47.29
CA GLN A 811 24.21 -32.13 46.89
C GLN A 811 24.07 -33.10 45.69
N PRO A 812 25.07 -33.23 44.80
CA PRO A 812 25.00 -34.12 43.63
C PRO A 812 24.68 -35.59 43.96
N ALA A 813 25.23 -36.13 45.05
CA ALA A 813 24.97 -37.48 45.57
C ALA A 813 23.74 -37.55 46.50
N GLY A 814 22.86 -36.54 46.43
CA GLY A 814 21.66 -36.39 47.24
C GLY A 814 20.50 -37.27 46.78
N GLY A 815 19.52 -37.47 47.65
CA GLY A 815 18.41 -38.41 47.44
C GLY A 815 17.04 -37.89 47.80
N HIS A 816 16.09 -38.80 47.97
CA HIS A 816 14.71 -38.50 48.39
C HIS A 816 14.60 -38.44 49.91
N VAL A 817 13.76 -37.54 50.43
CA VAL A 817 13.55 -37.33 51.86
C VAL A 817 12.10 -37.61 52.22
N LEU A 818 11.87 -38.43 53.24
CA LEU A 818 10.57 -38.68 53.86
C LEU A 818 10.59 -38.20 55.32
N ILE A 819 9.81 -37.18 55.64
CA ILE A 819 9.56 -36.73 57.00
C ILE A 819 8.36 -37.51 57.55
N GLU A 820 8.61 -38.43 58.48
CA GLU A 820 7.61 -39.39 58.94
C GLU A 820 7.47 -39.33 60.45
N SER A 821 6.24 -39.15 60.94
CA SER A 821 5.90 -39.22 62.37
C SER A 821 4.39 -39.21 62.59
N PRO A 822 3.90 -39.61 63.79
CA PRO A 822 2.51 -39.39 64.19
C PRO A 822 2.09 -37.91 64.16
N GLY A 823 0.79 -37.65 64.36
CA GLY A 823 0.21 -36.31 64.45
C GLY A 823 0.82 -35.44 65.57
N GLY A 824 0.80 -34.12 65.41
CA GLY A 824 1.18 -33.18 66.48
C GLY A 824 2.68 -33.01 66.78
N ARG A 825 3.59 -33.72 66.10
CA ARG A 825 5.06 -33.60 66.30
C ARG A 825 5.78 -32.55 65.45
N GLY A 826 5.07 -31.86 64.54
CA GLY A 826 5.65 -30.76 63.75
C GLY A 826 6.19 -31.10 62.35
N LYS A 827 5.72 -32.19 61.70
CA LYS A 827 6.12 -32.57 60.33
C LYS A 827 6.00 -31.43 59.31
N SER A 828 4.81 -30.84 59.20
CA SER A 828 4.54 -29.76 58.25
C SER A 828 5.32 -28.49 58.59
N ALA A 829 5.59 -28.24 59.88
CA ALA A 829 6.44 -27.12 60.29
C ALA A 829 7.89 -27.32 59.81
N LEU A 830 8.46 -28.52 59.98
CA LEU A 830 9.79 -28.87 59.50
C LEU A 830 9.87 -28.79 57.96
N LEU A 831 8.89 -29.35 57.23
CA LEU A 831 8.83 -29.26 55.77
C LEU A 831 8.81 -27.81 55.27
N ARG A 832 7.98 -26.96 55.89
CA ARG A 832 7.85 -25.55 55.50
C ARG A 832 9.13 -24.77 55.77
N GLU A 833 9.82 -25.08 56.86
CA GLU A 833 11.13 -24.48 57.17
C GLU A 833 12.21 -24.89 56.16
N VAL A 834 12.25 -26.17 55.78
CA VAL A 834 13.12 -26.67 54.70
C VAL A 834 12.84 -25.92 53.38
N VAL A 835 11.57 -25.79 52.99
CA VAL A 835 11.19 -25.05 51.77
C VAL A 835 11.63 -23.58 51.86
N ARG A 836 11.37 -22.92 52.99
CA ARG A 836 11.77 -21.53 53.23
C ARG A 836 13.29 -21.36 53.06
N ARG A 837 14.07 -22.28 53.61
CA ARG A 837 15.54 -22.29 53.49
C ARG A 837 15.98 -22.53 52.05
N MET A 838 15.37 -23.48 51.33
CA MET A 838 15.67 -23.72 49.90
C MET A 838 15.43 -22.48 49.02
N LEU A 839 14.38 -21.70 49.29
CA LEU A 839 14.14 -20.44 48.58
C LEU A 839 15.21 -19.39 48.87
N SER A 840 15.63 -19.26 50.13
CA SER A 840 16.72 -18.36 50.54
C SER A 840 18.03 -18.76 49.85
N ASP A 841 18.34 -20.05 49.88
CA ASP A 841 19.51 -20.65 49.26
C ASP A 841 19.57 -20.41 47.74
N PHE A 842 18.43 -20.48 47.05
CA PHE A 842 18.34 -20.16 45.61
C PHE A 842 18.57 -18.67 45.32
N LEU A 843 18.04 -17.78 46.17
CA LEU A 843 18.24 -16.34 46.00
C LEU A 843 19.72 -15.99 46.13
N GLU A 844 20.44 -16.60 47.06
CA GLU A 844 21.88 -16.46 47.24
C GLU A 844 22.66 -17.11 46.07
N ASP A 845 22.36 -18.38 45.77
CA ASP A 845 22.98 -19.17 44.70
C ASP A 845 21.92 -19.79 43.77
N PRO A 846 21.65 -19.15 42.61
CA PRO A 846 20.65 -19.62 41.65
C PRO A 846 20.96 -20.97 40.99
N SER A 847 22.16 -21.53 41.20
CA SER A 847 22.48 -22.88 40.71
C SER A 847 21.73 -23.97 41.49
N LYS A 848 21.37 -23.71 42.75
CA LYS A 848 20.64 -24.65 43.62
C LYS A 848 19.22 -24.95 43.10
N PRO A 849 18.66 -26.14 43.38
CA PRO A 849 17.32 -26.51 42.91
C PRO A 849 16.20 -25.78 43.66
N LEU A 850 15.09 -25.53 42.95
CA LEU A 850 13.92 -24.85 43.50
C LEU A 850 12.86 -25.84 44.03
N PRO A 851 12.21 -25.56 45.17
CA PRO A 851 11.11 -26.39 45.67
C PRO A 851 9.84 -26.15 44.84
N VAL A 852 9.22 -27.24 44.39
CA VAL A 852 7.92 -27.25 43.68
C VAL A 852 6.88 -27.86 44.60
N LEU A 853 5.97 -27.02 45.08
CA LEU A 853 4.91 -27.40 46.03
C LEU A 853 3.74 -28.08 45.29
N CYS A 854 3.75 -29.41 45.26
CA CYS A 854 2.70 -30.23 44.65
C CYS A 854 1.48 -30.35 45.58
N ASP A 855 0.28 -30.21 45.01
CA ASP A 855 -0.99 -30.44 45.72
C ASP A 855 -1.30 -31.93 45.70
N GLY A 856 -1.67 -32.57 46.82
CA GLY A 856 -1.81 -34.03 46.93
C GLY A 856 -3.01 -34.64 46.18
N ARG A 857 -3.78 -33.87 45.43
CA ARG A 857 -5.11 -34.28 44.91
C ARG A 857 -5.12 -35.07 43.59
N GLY A 858 -3.97 -35.25 42.96
CA GLY A 858 -3.81 -35.93 41.68
C GLY A 858 -3.27 -37.35 41.84
N PRO A 859 -3.67 -38.29 40.97
CA PRO A 859 -3.28 -39.70 41.10
C PRO A 859 -1.82 -39.97 40.74
N THR A 860 -1.14 -39.05 40.04
CA THR A 860 0.25 -39.23 39.58
C THR A 860 1.12 -38.01 39.87
N LEU A 861 2.37 -38.25 40.32
CA LEU A 861 3.33 -37.18 40.61
C LEU A 861 3.64 -36.33 39.37
N GLU A 862 3.77 -36.93 38.18
CA GLU A 862 4.01 -36.15 36.95
C GLU A 862 2.90 -35.14 36.68
N GLY A 863 1.64 -35.54 36.83
CA GLY A 863 0.50 -34.64 36.67
C GLY A 863 0.52 -33.51 37.69
N LEU A 864 0.82 -33.85 38.95
CA LEU A 864 0.90 -32.88 40.05
C LEU A 864 1.99 -31.83 39.85
N VAL A 865 3.15 -32.23 39.34
CA VAL A 865 4.28 -31.32 39.07
C VAL A 865 3.90 -30.29 38.02
N PHE A 866 3.34 -30.71 36.88
CA PHE A 866 2.97 -29.77 35.82
C PHE A 866 1.79 -28.88 36.21
N GLN A 867 0.89 -29.39 37.07
CA GLN A 867 -0.17 -28.56 37.65
C GLN A 867 0.42 -27.51 38.61
N ALA A 868 1.37 -27.87 39.47
CA ALA A 868 2.04 -26.93 40.37
C ALA A 868 2.86 -25.87 39.60
N LEU A 869 3.55 -26.29 38.54
CA LEU A 869 4.32 -25.43 37.65
C LEU A 869 3.45 -24.62 36.69
N ALA A 870 2.13 -24.82 36.60
CA ALA A 870 1.25 -23.97 35.80
C ALA A 870 1.22 -22.51 36.30
N SER A 871 1.55 -22.29 37.57
CA SER A 871 1.78 -20.95 38.15
C SER A 871 3.07 -20.30 37.62
N ASN A 872 3.99 -21.09 37.07
CA ASN A 872 5.21 -20.62 36.45
C ASN A 872 4.94 -20.30 34.97
N PRO A 873 5.30 -19.11 34.50
CA PRO A 873 4.97 -18.65 33.16
C PRO A 873 5.85 -19.23 32.03
N LEU A 874 6.61 -20.31 32.30
CA LEU A 874 7.39 -21.05 31.30
C LEU A 874 6.54 -22.13 30.63
N SER A 875 6.99 -22.63 29.48
CA SER A 875 6.27 -23.70 28.76
C SER A 875 6.53 -25.07 29.40
N LYS A 876 5.59 -26.01 29.19
CA LYS A 876 5.73 -27.40 29.64
C LYS A 876 7.05 -28.04 29.18
N ASP A 877 7.44 -27.81 27.93
CA ASP A 877 8.68 -28.35 27.33
C ASP A 877 9.94 -27.87 28.09
N ILE A 878 9.94 -26.62 28.59
CA ILE A 878 11.05 -26.06 29.38
C ILE A 878 11.04 -26.62 30.80
N HIS A 879 9.87 -26.78 31.40
CA HIS A 879 9.74 -27.41 32.71
C HIS A 879 10.22 -28.86 32.71
N GLU A 880 9.90 -29.61 31.64
CA GLU A 880 10.39 -30.98 31.45
C GLU A 880 11.92 -31.03 31.38
N PHE A 881 12.55 -30.09 30.65
CA PHE A 881 14.00 -29.96 30.61
C PHE A 881 14.61 -29.66 31.99
N LEU A 882 14.02 -28.74 32.75
CA LEU A 882 14.49 -28.38 34.10
C LEU A 882 14.34 -29.54 35.10
N LEU A 883 13.28 -30.34 34.97
CA LEU A 883 13.11 -31.57 35.77
C LEU A 883 14.22 -32.57 35.49
N LEU A 884 14.53 -32.84 34.21
CA LEU A 884 15.58 -33.79 33.82
C LEU A 884 16.99 -33.32 34.23
N ARG A 885 17.20 -32.01 34.37
CA ARG A 885 18.46 -31.44 34.87
C ARG A 885 18.57 -31.47 36.40
N GLY A 886 17.49 -31.78 37.11
CA GLY A 886 17.46 -31.77 38.58
C GLY A 886 17.38 -30.36 39.17
N ASP A 887 16.89 -29.38 38.42
CA ASP A 887 16.75 -27.98 38.86
C ASP A 887 15.54 -27.76 39.80
N TYR A 888 14.73 -28.81 40.03
CA TYR A 888 13.56 -28.81 40.91
C TYR A 888 13.63 -29.93 41.95
N VAL A 889 13.12 -29.64 43.15
CA VAL A 889 12.78 -30.62 44.19
C VAL A 889 11.28 -30.62 44.38
N LEU A 890 10.64 -31.78 44.28
CA LEU A 890 9.19 -31.87 44.41
C LEU A 890 8.81 -32.07 45.86
N VAL A 891 7.86 -31.28 46.34
CA VAL A 891 7.45 -31.24 47.73
C VAL A 891 5.99 -31.67 47.83
N VAL A 892 5.71 -32.70 48.62
CA VAL A 892 4.36 -33.20 48.89
C VAL A 892 4.16 -33.29 50.41
N ASP A 893 3.20 -32.52 50.93
CA ASP A 893 2.83 -32.56 52.35
C ASP A 893 1.61 -33.49 52.54
N GLY A 894 1.79 -34.59 53.27
CA GLY A 894 0.73 -35.50 53.68
C GLY A 894 0.40 -36.63 52.69
N LEU A 895 1.34 -37.56 52.45
CA LEU A 895 1.13 -38.70 51.54
C LEU A 895 -0.08 -39.57 51.89
N THR A 896 -0.27 -39.91 53.17
CA THR A 896 -1.43 -40.68 53.66
C THR A 896 -2.77 -39.96 53.47
N GLU A 897 -2.74 -38.65 53.24
CA GLU A 897 -3.91 -37.79 53.06
C GLU A 897 -4.08 -37.38 51.58
N SER A 898 -3.18 -37.85 50.72
CA SER A 898 -3.14 -37.54 49.28
C SER A 898 -3.84 -38.63 48.45
N ALA A 899 -4.20 -38.30 47.22
CA ALA A 899 -4.70 -39.24 46.22
C ALA A 899 -3.58 -40.08 45.56
N LEU A 900 -2.31 -39.90 45.97
CA LEU A 900 -1.17 -40.66 45.45
C LEU A 900 -1.15 -42.05 46.08
N SER A 901 -1.19 -43.09 45.24
CA SER A 901 -1.03 -44.47 45.71
C SER A 901 0.46 -44.83 45.89
N THR A 902 0.73 -45.88 46.68
CA THR A 902 2.10 -46.38 46.88
C THR A 902 2.74 -46.84 45.57
N GLU A 903 1.94 -47.43 44.67
CA GLU A 903 2.34 -47.88 43.34
C GLU A 903 2.69 -46.70 42.43
N SER A 904 1.92 -45.60 42.54
CA SER A 904 2.14 -44.40 41.75
C SER A 904 3.42 -43.66 42.16
N LEU A 905 3.72 -43.63 43.46
CA LEU A 905 5.00 -43.12 43.98
C LEU A 905 6.17 -43.99 43.48
N LYS A 906 6.04 -45.31 43.58
CA LYS A 906 7.06 -46.25 43.10
C LYS A 906 7.30 -46.12 41.60
N ALA A 907 6.23 -46.02 40.80
CA ALA A 907 6.32 -45.83 39.36
C ALA A 907 7.04 -44.52 38.96
N PHE A 908 6.91 -43.45 39.77
CA PHE A 908 7.67 -42.22 39.55
C PHE A 908 9.16 -42.39 39.88
N LEU A 909 9.48 -43.05 41.00
CA LEU A 909 10.85 -43.33 41.44
C LEU A 909 11.60 -44.25 40.47
N ASP A 910 10.91 -45.24 39.91
CA ASP A 910 11.45 -46.16 38.89
C ASP A 910 11.38 -45.57 37.47
N GLY A 911 10.72 -44.43 37.30
CA GLY A 911 10.41 -43.80 36.03
C GLY A 911 11.51 -42.85 35.52
N ARG A 912 11.18 -42.15 34.43
CA ARG A 912 12.11 -41.25 33.70
C ARG A 912 12.71 -40.14 34.58
N TYR A 913 11.97 -39.63 35.55
CA TYR A 913 12.41 -38.52 36.41
C TYR A 913 13.04 -38.98 37.73
N GLY A 914 12.82 -40.22 38.15
CA GLY A 914 13.17 -40.69 39.50
C GLY A 914 14.65 -40.59 39.85
N HIS A 915 15.54 -40.74 38.87
CA HIS A 915 16.99 -40.60 39.06
C HIS A 915 17.50 -39.14 39.05
N CYS A 916 16.70 -38.19 38.56
CA CYS A 916 17.11 -36.80 38.37
C CYS A 916 16.41 -35.83 39.33
N VAL A 917 15.17 -36.14 39.72
CA VAL A 917 14.30 -35.27 40.49
C VAL A 917 14.19 -35.78 41.93
N ARG A 918 14.62 -34.95 42.87
CA ARG A 918 14.57 -35.28 44.31
C ARG A 918 13.19 -34.97 44.88
N LEU A 919 12.78 -35.76 45.87
CA LEU A 919 11.49 -35.63 46.53
C LEU A 919 11.67 -35.22 47.99
N LEU A 920 10.81 -34.34 48.48
CA LEU A 920 10.64 -34.01 49.90
C LEU A 920 9.18 -34.31 50.27
N LEU A 921 8.97 -35.37 51.03
CA LEU A 921 7.65 -35.93 51.31
C LEU A 921 7.39 -35.87 52.81
N THR A 922 6.14 -35.63 53.24
CA THR A 922 5.72 -35.93 54.62
C THR A 922 4.66 -37.02 54.63
N SER A 923 4.66 -37.84 55.67
CA SER A 923 3.65 -38.90 55.83
C SER A 923 3.38 -39.16 57.31
N ARG A 924 2.18 -39.65 57.62
CA ARG A 924 2.03 -40.49 58.83
C ARG A 924 2.79 -41.82 58.58
N PRO A 925 3.29 -42.48 59.63
CA PRO A 925 3.89 -43.80 59.53
C PRO A 925 3.08 -44.73 58.63
N HIS A 926 3.67 -45.09 57.49
CA HIS A 926 2.99 -45.93 56.50
C HIS A 926 4.00 -46.81 55.79
N LEU A 927 3.93 -48.12 56.03
CA LEU A 927 4.94 -49.08 55.55
C LEU A 927 5.16 -49.02 54.03
N GLY A 928 4.08 -48.94 53.25
CA GLY A 928 4.16 -48.90 51.78
C GLY A 928 4.92 -47.68 51.22
N PHE A 929 4.62 -46.47 51.70
CA PHE A 929 5.35 -45.26 51.30
C PHE A 929 6.79 -45.26 51.79
N ARG A 930 7.04 -45.75 53.02
CA ARG A 930 8.40 -45.92 53.56
C ARG A 930 9.24 -46.84 52.68
N GLN A 931 8.73 -48.02 52.36
CA GLN A 931 9.41 -49.00 51.51
C GLN A 931 9.65 -48.47 50.08
N ALA A 932 8.71 -47.69 49.53
CA ALA A 932 8.90 -47.07 48.22
C ALA A 932 10.10 -46.10 48.22
N VAL A 933 10.24 -45.27 49.27
CA VAL A 933 11.36 -44.33 49.40
C VAL A 933 12.66 -45.05 49.72
N GLU A 934 12.65 -46.03 50.64
CA GLU A 934 13.82 -46.84 50.99
C GLU A 934 14.33 -47.68 49.81
N GLY A 935 13.47 -48.03 48.86
CA GLY A 935 13.82 -48.74 47.63
C GLY A 935 14.55 -47.88 46.59
N SER A 936 14.64 -46.57 46.79
CA SER A 936 15.36 -45.66 45.89
C SER A 936 16.90 -45.74 46.07
N SER A 937 17.64 -45.15 45.12
CA SER A 937 19.12 -45.19 45.12
C SER A 937 19.75 -44.50 46.34
N HIS A 938 19.20 -43.34 46.74
CA HIS A 938 19.62 -42.57 47.89
C HIS A 938 18.38 -42.05 48.61
N TRP A 939 18.31 -42.27 49.92
CA TRP A 939 17.15 -41.86 50.71
C TRP A 939 17.52 -41.40 52.13
N MET A 940 16.63 -40.60 52.70
CA MET A 940 16.66 -40.15 54.08
C MET A 940 15.24 -40.19 54.66
N ILE A 941 15.09 -40.78 55.85
CA ILE A 941 13.88 -40.67 56.67
C ILE A 941 14.21 -39.78 57.86
N ALA A 942 13.40 -38.74 58.07
CA ALA A 942 13.51 -37.82 59.19
C ALA A 942 12.27 -37.96 60.09
N GLU A 943 12.46 -38.34 61.35
CA GLU A 943 11.39 -38.46 62.35
C GLU A 943 11.50 -37.34 63.39
N PRO A 944 10.62 -36.31 63.35
CA PRO A 944 10.53 -35.30 64.40
C PRO A 944 10.25 -35.92 65.79
N ARG A 945 11.01 -35.48 66.80
CA ARG A 945 10.86 -35.93 68.19
C ARG A 945 9.81 -35.11 68.96
N ARG A 946 9.28 -35.70 70.03
CA ARG A 946 8.55 -34.96 71.07
C ARG A 946 9.50 -33.98 71.78
N LEU A 947 8.95 -32.93 72.38
CA LEU A 947 9.75 -31.98 73.15
C LEU A 947 10.16 -32.62 74.47
N ASP A 948 11.42 -32.46 74.84
CA ASP A 948 11.94 -32.72 76.18
C ASP A 948 12.10 -31.40 76.94
N ASP A 949 12.50 -31.45 78.22
CA ASP A 949 12.64 -30.27 79.08
C ASP A 949 13.65 -29.24 78.49
N GLU A 950 14.68 -29.69 77.75
CA GLU A 950 15.66 -28.81 77.13
C GLU A 950 15.07 -28.06 75.92
N THR A 951 14.37 -28.76 75.04
CA THR A 951 13.77 -28.20 73.82
C THR A 951 12.49 -27.43 74.08
N LEU A 952 11.77 -27.76 75.16
CA LEU A 952 10.59 -27.04 75.62
C LEU A 952 10.90 -25.56 75.89
N GLY A 953 12.01 -25.25 76.57
CA GLY A 953 12.41 -23.87 76.84
C GLY A 953 12.61 -23.03 75.58
N ARG A 954 13.23 -23.61 74.54
CA ARG A 954 13.38 -22.95 73.23
C ARG A 954 12.04 -22.77 72.53
N PHE A 955 11.16 -23.76 72.63
CA PHE A 955 9.82 -23.70 72.05
C PHE A 955 8.96 -22.62 72.72
N VAL A 956 8.99 -22.53 74.04
CA VAL A 956 8.27 -21.49 74.82
C VAL A 956 8.80 -20.10 74.48
N ALA A 957 10.13 -19.90 74.46
CA ALA A 957 10.74 -18.60 74.17
C ALA A 957 10.35 -18.05 72.78
N ALA A 958 10.11 -18.94 71.82
CA ALA A 958 9.68 -18.56 70.48
C ALA A 958 8.23 -18.01 70.50
N TYR A 959 7.29 -18.73 71.11
CA TYR A 959 5.87 -18.34 71.15
C TYR A 959 5.54 -17.26 72.19
N ALA A 960 6.32 -17.15 73.27
CA ALA A 960 6.11 -16.22 74.37
C ALA A 960 7.45 -15.60 74.84
N PRO A 961 8.08 -14.71 74.05
CA PRO A 961 9.38 -14.12 74.38
C PRO A 961 9.37 -13.27 75.66
N GLU A 962 8.20 -12.76 76.07
CA GLU A 962 8.01 -11.96 77.29
C GLU A 962 7.60 -12.80 78.52
N GLY A 963 7.45 -14.12 78.36
CA GLY A 963 7.01 -15.07 79.40
C GLY A 963 5.49 -15.08 79.63
N HIS A 964 4.92 -16.24 79.99
CA HIS A 964 3.47 -16.36 80.20
C HIS A 964 3.14 -17.26 81.41
N PRO A 965 3.23 -16.73 82.65
CA PRO A 965 3.25 -17.55 83.88
C PRO A 965 2.02 -18.44 84.10
N GLN A 966 0.85 -18.03 83.60
CA GLN A 966 -0.38 -18.83 83.71
C GLN A 966 -0.46 -19.96 82.68
N ALA A 967 0.12 -19.77 81.49
CA ALA A 967 0.18 -20.80 80.46
C ALA A 967 1.30 -21.81 80.75
N GLU A 968 2.42 -21.35 81.32
CA GLU A 968 3.53 -22.20 81.78
C GLU A 968 3.09 -23.17 82.89
N LYS A 969 2.22 -22.73 83.82
CA LYS A 969 1.60 -23.61 84.82
C LYS A 969 0.78 -24.75 84.22
N ARG A 970 0.30 -24.62 82.98
CA ARG A 970 -0.47 -25.66 82.28
C ARG A 970 0.36 -26.61 81.45
N LEU A 971 1.65 -26.33 81.29
CA LEU A 971 2.55 -27.24 80.58
C LEU A 971 2.60 -28.60 81.27
N GLU A 972 2.45 -28.66 82.60
CA GLU A 972 2.39 -29.93 83.33
C GLU A 972 1.22 -30.82 82.86
N ALA A 973 0.06 -30.24 82.56
CA ALA A 973 -1.08 -30.97 82.01
C ALA A 973 -0.86 -31.46 80.57
N CYS A 974 0.14 -30.93 79.88
CA CYS A 974 0.54 -31.35 78.53
C CYS A 974 1.66 -32.40 78.53
N ARG A 975 2.18 -32.75 79.72
CA ARG A 975 3.28 -33.71 79.87
C ARG A 975 2.77 -35.14 79.72
N GLY A 976 3.37 -35.89 78.82
CA GLY A 976 3.11 -37.32 78.67
C GLY A 976 3.68 -38.14 79.84
N ALA A 977 3.22 -39.39 79.97
CA ALA A 977 3.72 -40.31 80.99
C ALA A 977 5.22 -40.65 80.84
N ASP A 978 5.78 -40.45 79.64
CA ASP A 978 7.20 -40.59 79.31
C ASP A 978 8.04 -39.34 79.63
N GLY A 979 7.41 -38.30 80.21
CA GLY A 979 8.04 -37.04 80.57
C GLY A 979 8.21 -36.06 79.41
N THR A 980 7.74 -36.39 78.19
CA THR A 980 7.87 -35.55 76.99
C THR A 980 6.58 -34.80 76.65
N TYR A 981 6.66 -33.80 75.78
CA TYR A 981 5.53 -32.95 75.40
C TYR A 981 5.25 -33.00 73.89
N LEU A 982 3.96 -32.98 73.54
CA LEU A 982 3.53 -32.82 72.14
C LEU A 982 3.54 -31.32 71.77
N PRO A 983 4.27 -30.90 70.72
CA PRO A 983 4.34 -29.51 70.28
C PRO A 983 2.98 -28.82 70.13
N ILE A 984 1.98 -29.51 69.57
CA ILE A 984 0.64 -28.94 69.39
C ILE A 984 -0.06 -28.62 70.73
N LEU A 985 0.07 -29.47 71.75
CA LEU A 985 -0.56 -29.24 73.06
C LEU A 985 0.12 -28.08 73.79
N VAL A 986 1.45 -28.05 73.79
CA VAL A 986 2.25 -26.93 74.33
C VAL A 986 1.85 -25.62 73.66
N ARG A 987 1.72 -25.63 72.33
CA ARG A 987 1.29 -24.46 71.57
C ARG A 987 -0.11 -23.98 71.95
N LEU A 988 -1.09 -24.88 72.06
CA LEU A 988 -2.45 -24.51 72.48
C LEU A 988 -2.46 -23.96 73.91
N ALA A 989 -1.67 -24.54 74.82
CA ALA A 989 -1.55 -24.08 76.20
C ALA A 989 -0.97 -22.65 76.27
N LEU A 990 0.08 -22.36 75.50
CA LEU A 990 0.67 -21.03 75.39
C LEU A 990 -0.29 -19.98 74.82
N LEU A 991 -1.12 -20.36 73.84
CA LEU A 991 -2.01 -19.42 73.15
C LEU A 991 -3.36 -19.19 73.84
N PHE A 992 -3.88 -20.19 74.57
CA PHE A 992 -5.27 -20.20 75.07
C PHE A 992 -5.42 -20.68 76.52
N GLY A 993 -4.32 -20.95 77.23
CA GLY A 993 -4.29 -21.53 78.57
C GLY A 993 -4.70 -20.61 79.72
N HIS A 994 -5.74 -19.76 79.59
CA HIS A 994 -6.09 -18.73 80.59
C HIS A 994 -7.37 -18.99 81.44
N GLY A 995 -7.99 -20.18 81.38
CA GLY A 995 -9.20 -20.55 82.17
C GLY A 995 -9.00 -21.05 83.63
N SER A 996 -9.94 -21.78 84.22
CA SER A 996 -9.81 -22.43 85.55
C SER A 996 -9.92 -23.96 85.51
N GLU A 997 -10.25 -24.55 84.36
CA GLU A 997 -10.44 -25.99 84.19
C GLU A 997 -9.12 -26.69 83.80
N GLU A 998 -8.89 -27.88 84.37
CA GLU A 998 -7.68 -28.69 84.19
C GLU A 998 -7.91 -29.83 83.18
N GLY A 999 -6.89 -30.15 82.36
CA GLY A 999 -6.89 -31.31 81.46
C GLY A 999 -6.88 -31.00 79.96
N ILE A 1000 -6.68 -32.03 79.13
CA ILE A 1000 -6.51 -31.92 77.68
C ILE A 1000 -7.82 -31.52 76.98
N ALA A 1001 -8.97 -32.07 77.40
CA ALA A 1001 -10.27 -31.72 76.83
C ALA A 1001 -10.63 -30.25 77.07
N ALA A 1002 -10.37 -29.74 78.28
CA ALA A 1002 -10.55 -28.33 78.62
C ALA A 1002 -9.63 -27.42 77.80
N LEU A 1003 -8.41 -27.87 77.49
CA LEU A 1003 -7.49 -27.15 76.63
C LEU A 1003 -8.00 -27.03 75.18
N TYR A 1004 -8.55 -28.11 74.60
CA TYR A 1004 -9.16 -28.06 73.27
C TYR A 1004 -10.42 -27.18 73.24
N GLU A 1005 -11.27 -27.26 74.28
CA GLU A 1005 -12.43 -26.36 74.40
C GLU A 1005 -11.99 -24.90 74.49
N ALA A 1006 -11.00 -24.59 75.33
CA ALA A 1006 -10.44 -23.26 75.48
C ALA A 1006 -9.81 -22.75 74.17
N ALA A 1007 -9.15 -23.61 73.40
CA ALA A 1007 -8.64 -23.27 72.08
C ALA A 1007 -9.77 -22.97 71.07
N PHE A 1008 -10.83 -23.78 71.05
CA PHE A 1008 -11.99 -23.57 70.17
C PHE A 1008 -12.67 -22.23 70.47
N ARG A 1009 -13.04 -22.01 71.74
CA ARG A 1009 -13.68 -20.76 72.17
C ARG A 1009 -12.73 -19.56 72.04
N GLY A 1010 -11.45 -19.74 72.33
CA GLY A 1010 -10.43 -18.69 72.23
C GLY A 1010 -10.25 -18.18 70.79
N LEU A 1011 -10.25 -19.08 69.81
CA LEU A 1011 -10.21 -18.73 68.39
C LEU A 1011 -11.48 -17.99 67.94
N LEU A 1012 -12.66 -18.44 68.36
CA LEU A 1012 -13.94 -17.74 68.10
C LEU A 1012 -13.98 -16.33 68.70
N ARG A 1013 -13.55 -16.19 69.96
CA ARG A 1013 -13.56 -14.91 70.69
C ARG A 1013 -12.65 -13.86 70.07
N ARG A 1014 -11.51 -14.27 69.49
CA ARG A 1014 -10.63 -13.37 68.74
C ARG A 1014 -11.34 -12.72 67.52
N GLN A 1015 -12.44 -13.29 67.06
CA GLN A 1015 -13.29 -12.76 65.99
C GLN A 1015 -14.60 -12.14 66.49
N GLY A 1016 -14.73 -11.90 67.80
CA GLY A 1016 -15.91 -11.27 68.40
C GLY A 1016 -17.10 -12.22 68.64
N VAL A 1017 -16.96 -13.52 68.41
CA VAL A 1017 -18.00 -14.52 68.70
C VAL A 1017 -17.86 -14.99 70.15
N SER A 1018 -18.90 -14.78 70.97
CA SER A 1018 -18.88 -15.14 72.40
C SER A 1018 -20.30 -15.35 72.97
N GLY A 1019 -20.40 -16.00 74.13
CA GLY A 1019 -21.68 -16.19 74.82
C GLY A 1019 -22.47 -17.38 74.26
N GLU A 1020 -23.76 -17.21 74.01
CA GLU A 1020 -24.63 -18.28 73.51
C GLU A 1020 -24.18 -18.80 72.13
N GLU A 1021 -23.73 -17.90 71.26
CA GLU A 1021 -23.29 -18.23 69.89
C GLU A 1021 -22.04 -19.14 69.86
N ASP A 1022 -21.08 -18.95 70.78
CA ASP A 1022 -19.89 -19.82 70.83
C ASP A 1022 -20.26 -21.25 71.29
N THR A 1023 -21.31 -21.36 72.11
CA THR A 1023 -21.82 -22.63 72.65
C THR A 1023 -22.65 -23.37 71.61
N GLU A 1024 -23.49 -22.65 70.86
CA GLU A 1024 -24.22 -23.19 69.70
C GLU A 1024 -23.27 -23.69 68.61
N LEU A 1025 -22.24 -22.91 68.26
CA LEU A 1025 -21.26 -23.31 67.25
C LEU A 1025 -20.43 -24.51 67.67
N LEU A 1026 -20.10 -24.63 68.96
CA LEU A 1026 -19.37 -25.77 69.51
C LEU A 1026 -20.22 -27.04 69.49
N ALA A 1027 -21.52 -26.95 69.83
CA ALA A 1027 -22.45 -28.07 69.71
C ALA A 1027 -22.66 -28.47 68.24
N TRP A 1028 -22.88 -27.49 67.35
CA TRP A 1028 -23.03 -27.71 65.92
C TRP A 1028 -21.79 -28.36 65.30
N ALA A 1029 -20.58 -27.91 65.68
CA ALA A 1029 -19.34 -28.47 65.16
C ALA A 1029 -19.15 -29.94 65.57
N GLY A 1030 -19.56 -30.31 66.79
CA GLY A 1030 -19.58 -31.70 67.23
C GLY A 1030 -20.48 -32.58 66.37
N GLU A 1031 -21.73 -32.14 66.15
CA GLU A 1031 -22.69 -32.85 65.29
C GLU A 1031 -22.21 -32.92 63.83
N PHE A 1032 -21.62 -31.84 63.33
CA PHE A 1032 -21.04 -31.82 61.99
C PHE A 1032 -19.90 -32.83 61.83
N CYS A 1033 -19.06 -33.01 62.85
CA CYS A 1033 -18.00 -34.01 62.84
C CYS A 1033 -18.55 -35.45 62.95
N LEU A 1034 -19.72 -35.67 63.55
CA LEU A 1034 -20.41 -36.96 63.53
C LEU A 1034 -20.90 -37.31 62.12
N ARG A 1035 -21.45 -36.34 61.39
CA ARG A 1035 -21.96 -36.58 60.02
C ARG A 1035 -20.87 -36.72 58.96
N THR A 1036 -19.63 -36.35 59.29
CA THR A 1036 -18.49 -36.32 58.35
C THR A 1036 -17.39 -37.29 58.75
N TYR A 1037 -16.58 -36.95 59.75
CA TYR A 1037 -15.42 -37.74 60.18
C TYR A 1037 -15.82 -39.10 60.75
N TRP A 1038 -16.85 -39.15 61.60
CA TRP A 1038 -17.25 -40.41 62.24
C TRP A 1038 -17.83 -41.44 61.27
N ILE A 1039 -18.61 -41.01 60.28
CA ILE A 1039 -19.22 -41.94 59.32
C ILE A 1039 -18.23 -42.32 58.22
N GLN A 1040 -17.50 -41.34 57.67
CA GLN A 1040 -16.79 -41.49 56.39
C GLN A 1040 -15.25 -41.32 56.53
N GLY A 1041 -14.73 -41.04 57.72
CA GLY A 1041 -13.31 -40.75 57.91
C GLY A 1041 -12.83 -39.45 57.26
N ILE A 1042 -13.75 -38.60 56.80
CA ILE A 1042 -13.42 -37.41 56.00
C ILE A 1042 -12.84 -36.30 56.87
N ARG A 1043 -11.62 -35.88 56.52
CA ARG A 1043 -10.94 -34.69 57.09
C ARG A 1043 -11.05 -33.45 56.21
N SER A 1044 -11.25 -33.65 54.91
CA SER A 1044 -11.47 -32.59 53.92
C SER A 1044 -12.96 -32.31 53.74
N LEU A 1045 -13.41 -31.15 54.17
CA LEU A 1045 -14.82 -30.76 54.21
C LEU A 1045 -15.14 -29.88 53.00
N ARG A 1046 -16.17 -30.24 52.24
CA ARG A 1046 -16.69 -29.39 51.16
C ARG A 1046 -17.23 -28.10 51.75
N TYR A 1047 -16.75 -26.94 51.29
CA TYR A 1047 -17.20 -25.63 51.74
C TYR A 1047 -18.09 -24.95 50.70
N ARG A 1048 -17.64 -24.93 49.43
CA ARG A 1048 -18.37 -24.24 48.37
C ARG A 1048 -19.67 -24.96 48.06
N ASN A 1049 -20.77 -24.22 48.16
CA ASN A 1049 -22.13 -24.70 47.96
C ASN A 1049 -22.54 -25.78 48.98
N ALA A 1050 -21.89 -25.81 50.15
CA ALA A 1050 -22.33 -26.64 51.26
C ALA A 1050 -23.58 -26.02 51.91
N PRO A 1051 -24.58 -26.82 52.31
CA PRO A 1051 -25.75 -26.29 53.01
C PRO A 1051 -25.37 -25.59 54.32
N GLU A 1052 -24.30 -26.02 54.97
CA GLU A 1052 -23.79 -25.45 56.23
C GLU A 1052 -22.72 -24.36 56.05
N GLN A 1053 -22.61 -23.79 54.85
CA GLN A 1053 -21.56 -22.81 54.53
C GLN A 1053 -21.52 -21.62 55.51
N GLY A 1054 -22.65 -21.18 56.06
CA GLY A 1054 -22.72 -20.07 57.03
C GLY A 1054 -22.01 -20.35 58.35
N GLN A 1055 -22.24 -21.51 58.96
CA GLN A 1055 -21.55 -21.92 60.19
C GLN A 1055 -20.07 -22.22 59.91
N MET A 1056 -19.78 -22.91 58.80
CA MET A 1056 -18.40 -23.16 58.35
C MET A 1056 -17.64 -21.86 58.09
N GLN A 1057 -18.30 -20.82 57.58
CA GLN A 1057 -17.71 -19.50 57.39
C GLN A 1057 -17.24 -18.91 58.71
N LYS A 1058 -18.05 -18.98 59.78
CA LYS A 1058 -17.66 -18.47 61.11
C LYS A 1058 -16.43 -19.21 61.65
N LEU A 1059 -16.39 -20.54 61.53
CA LEU A 1059 -15.23 -21.33 61.93
C LEU A 1059 -13.99 -21.03 61.07
N LEU A 1060 -14.17 -20.77 59.77
CA LEU A 1060 -13.10 -20.39 58.86
C LEU A 1060 -12.51 -19.02 59.22
N HIS A 1061 -13.36 -18.02 59.54
CA HIS A 1061 -12.91 -16.69 59.97
C HIS A 1061 -12.17 -16.75 61.32
N ALA A 1062 -12.59 -17.66 62.21
CA ALA A 1062 -11.93 -17.90 63.50
C ALA A 1062 -10.59 -18.61 63.40
N GLY A 1063 -10.21 -19.15 62.23
CA GLY A 1063 -9.00 -19.98 62.09
C GLY A 1063 -9.16 -21.37 62.71
N LEU A 1064 -10.41 -21.82 62.93
CA LEU A 1064 -10.75 -23.18 63.33
C LEU A 1064 -10.82 -24.12 62.14
N LEU A 1065 -11.40 -23.63 61.04
CA LEU A 1065 -11.26 -24.23 59.72
C LEU A 1065 -10.22 -23.44 58.93
N VAL A 1066 -9.49 -24.13 58.07
CA VAL A 1066 -8.49 -23.56 57.17
C VAL A 1066 -8.78 -24.01 55.74
N PRO A 1067 -8.57 -23.15 54.73
CA PRO A 1067 -8.67 -23.57 53.34
C PRO A 1067 -7.72 -24.72 53.05
N GLU A 1068 -8.23 -25.74 52.38
CA GLU A 1068 -7.37 -26.82 51.89
C GLU A 1068 -6.87 -26.55 50.46
N ASP A 1069 -7.59 -25.72 49.70
CA ASP A 1069 -7.21 -25.41 48.33
C ASP A 1069 -5.90 -24.60 48.28
N ALA A 1070 -4.94 -25.09 47.51
CA ALA A 1070 -3.64 -24.46 47.33
C ALA A 1070 -3.65 -23.06 46.67
N SER A 1071 -4.81 -22.58 46.20
CA SER A 1071 -4.95 -21.34 45.41
C SER A 1071 -6.30 -20.63 45.60
N VAL A 1072 -6.67 -20.33 46.85
CA VAL A 1072 -7.82 -19.44 47.09
C VAL A 1072 -7.42 -18.00 46.77
N THR A 1073 -7.97 -17.45 45.68
CA THR A 1073 -7.81 -16.03 45.32
C THR A 1073 -8.35 -15.15 46.46
N PRO A 1074 -7.68 -14.04 46.84
CA PRO A 1074 -8.21 -13.12 47.85
C PRO A 1074 -9.66 -12.70 47.51
N GLY A 1075 -10.60 -12.96 48.43
CA GLY A 1075 -12.03 -12.68 48.25
C GLY A 1075 -12.88 -13.80 47.67
N GLN A 1076 -12.28 -14.91 47.20
CA GLN A 1076 -13.04 -16.09 46.75
C GLN A 1076 -13.24 -17.08 47.92
N PRO A 1077 -14.44 -17.66 48.09
CA PRO A 1077 -14.64 -18.72 49.07
C PRO A 1077 -13.89 -20.01 48.67
N PRO A 1078 -13.26 -20.72 49.63
CA PRO A 1078 -12.63 -22.01 49.36
C PRO A 1078 -13.63 -23.02 48.82
N GLY A 1079 -13.19 -23.91 47.93
CA GLY A 1079 -13.89 -25.12 47.54
C GLY A 1079 -13.98 -26.12 48.70
N GLN A 1080 -12.86 -26.35 49.39
CA GLN A 1080 -12.74 -27.27 50.51
C GLN A 1080 -11.98 -26.64 51.69
N VAL A 1081 -12.33 -27.05 52.89
CA VAL A 1081 -11.73 -26.62 54.16
C VAL A 1081 -11.49 -27.83 55.04
N ARG A 1082 -10.57 -27.72 55.99
CA ARG A 1082 -10.31 -28.73 57.02
C ARG A 1082 -10.10 -28.06 58.36
N PHE A 1083 -10.12 -28.80 59.46
CA PHE A 1083 -9.72 -28.23 60.75
C PHE A 1083 -8.24 -27.83 60.75
N PHE A 1084 -7.89 -26.77 61.48
CA PHE A 1084 -6.49 -26.28 61.55
C PHE A 1084 -5.51 -27.35 62.06
N HIS A 1085 -6.03 -28.33 62.83
CA HIS A 1085 -5.32 -29.53 63.24
C HIS A 1085 -6.32 -30.69 63.43
N ASP A 1086 -5.93 -31.90 63.02
CA ASP A 1086 -6.80 -33.09 63.04
C ASP A 1086 -7.29 -33.48 64.44
N SER A 1087 -6.48 -33.18 65.47
CA SER A 1087 -6.85 -33.44 66.86
C SER A 1087 -8.02 -32.56 67.34
N MET A 1088 -8.23 -31.38 66.75
CA MET A 1088 -9.41 -30.57 67.02
C MET A 1088 -10.67 -31.25 66.48
N GLN A 1089 -10.61 -31.80 65.27
CA GLN A 1089 -11.72 -32.57 64.69
C GLN A 1089 -12.02 -33.80 65.55
N SER A 1090 -10.98 -34.53 65.95
CA SER A 1090 -11.13 -35.72 66.81
C SER A 1090 -11.72 -35.36 68.19
N TYR A 1091 -11.38 -34.19 68.75
CA TYR A 1091 -11.97 -33.70 70.01
C TYR A 1091 -13.45 -33.36 69.83
N LEU A 1092 -13.81 -32.66 68.75
CA LEU A 1092 -15.19 -32.30 68.45
C LEU A 1092 -16.05 -33.54 68.17
N THR A 1093 -15.50 -34.55 67.49
CA THR A 1093 -16.15 -35.85 67.32
C THR A 1093 -16.38 -36.53 68.66
N ALA A 1094 -15.36 -36.62 69.53
CA ALA A 1094 -15.50 -37.20 70.86
C ALA A 1094 -16.58 -36.47 71.69
N ARG A 1095 -16.64 -35.13 71.60
CA ARG A 1095 -17.69 -34.32 72.23
C ARG A 1095 -19.09 -34.63 71.68
N GLY A 1096 -19.24 -34.70 70.36
CA GLY A 1096 -20.51 -35.06 69.73
C GLY A 1096 -20.98 -36.46 70.14
N LEU A 1097 -20.05 -37.42 70.14
CA LEU A 1097 -20.30 -38.79 70.60
C LEU A 1097 -20.75 -38.81 72.06
N PHE A 1098 -20.10 -38.04 72.94
CA PHE A 1098 -20.51 -37.92 74.34
C PHE A 1098 -21.94 -37.39 74.47
N THR A 1099 -22.30 -36.34 73.73
CA THR A 1099 -23.69 -35.81 73.69
C THR A 1099 -24.68 -36.88 73.23
N ARG A 1100 -24.33 -37.68 72.22
CA ARG A 1100 -25.16 -38.77 71.70
C ARG A 1100 -25.34 -39.90 72.71
N VAL A 1101 -24.28 -40.36 73.40
CA VAL A 1101 -24.40 -41.36 74.48
C VAL A 1101 -25.29 -40.88 75.61
N HIS A 1102 -25.22 -39.59 75.93
CA HIS A 1102 -26.11 -38.98 76.92
C HIS A 1102 -27.58 -38.97 76.47
N ALA A 1103 -27.86 -38.94 75.17
CA ALA A 1103 -29.21 -38.97 74.61
C ALA A 1103 -29.76 -40.39 74.36
N GLU A 1104 -28.93 -41.31 73.84
CA GLU A 1104 -29.34 -42.65 73.35
C GLU A 1104 -28.92 -43.81 74.27
N LEU A 1105 -28.09 -43.57 75.31
CA LEU A 1105 -27.58 -44.58 76.26
C LEU A 1105 -26.77 -45.75 75.64
N THR A 1106 -26.28 -45.62 74.40
CA THR A 1106 -25.51 -46.66 73.70
C THR A 1106 -23.99 -46.45 73.83
N TRP A 1107 -23.31 -47.32 74.57
CA TRP A 1107 -21.85 -47.24 74.80
C TRP A 1107 -21.00 -48.04 73.81
N ASP A 1108 -21.62 -48.74 72.85
CA ASP A 1108 -20.93 -49.52 71.81
C ASP A 1108 -20.09 -48.63 70.87
N ILE A 1109 -20.41 -47.34 70.81
CA ILE A 1109 -19.61 -46.35 70.09
C ILE A 1109 -18.15 -46.27 70.57
N LEU A 1110 -17.86 -46.67 71.81
CA LEU A 1110 -16.49 -46.71 72.33
C LEU A 1110 -15.67 -47.84 71.69
N TRP A 1111 -16.32 -48.97 71.37
CA TRP A 1111 -15.68 -50.07 70.65
C TRP A 1111 -15.29 -49.60 69.27
N ARG A 1112 -16.23 -48.99 68.53
CA ARG A 1112 -15.95 -48.43 67.20
C ARG A 1112 -14.85 -47.37 67.24
N ALA A 1113 -14.91 -46.41 68.15
CA ALA A 1113 -13.87 -45.38 68.28
C ALA A 1113 -12.47 -45.99 68.55
N ALA A 1114 -12.39 -47.09 69.30
CA ALA A 1114 -11.13 -47.76 69.62
C ALA A 1114 -10.57 -48.61 68.47
N ALA A 1115 -11.45 -49.22 67.67
CA ALA A 1115 -11.10 -50.40 66.88
C ALA A 1115 -11.36 -50.31 65.37
N ASP A 1116 -12.21 -49.39 64.94
CA ASP A 1116 -12.52 -49.18 63.52
C ASP A 1116 -11.27 -48.75 62.75
N PRO A 1117 -10.88 -49.45 61.67
CA PRO A 1117 -9.75 -49.08 60.81
C PRO A 1117 -9.77 -47.63 60.34
N LEU A 1118 -10.95 -47.00 60.24
CA LEU A 1118 -11.08 -45.57 59.90
C LEU A 1118 -10.37 -44.64 60.90
N PHE A 1119 -10.24 -45.04 62.18
CA PHE A 1119 -9.65 -44.23 63.25
C PHE A 1119 -8.33 -44.79 63.79
N ARG A 1120 -7.89 -45.94 63.27
CA ARG A 1120 -6.64 -46.58 63.68
C ARG A 1120 -5.44 -45.82 63.15
N THR A 1121 -4.40 -45.82 63.96
CA THR A 1121 -3.04 -45.46 63.54
C THR A 1121 -2.33 -46.73 63.03
N ASP A 1122 -1.52 -46.61 61.98
CA ASP A 1122 -0.89 -47.76 61.31
C ASP A 1122 -0.04 -48.56 62.31
N PRO A 1123 0.07 -49.90 62.23
CA PRO A 1123 0.77 -50.72 63.24
C PRO A 1123 2.25 -50.34 63.45
N SER A 1124 2.84 -49.56 62.55
CA SER A 1124 4.19 -49.03 62.72
C SER A 1124 4.32 -47.87 63.73
N GLU A 1125 3.20 -47.41 64.33
CA GLU A 1125 3.13 -46.37 65.39
C GLU A 1125 3.11 -46.92 66.83
N LEU A 1126 3.22 -48.26 66.99
CA LEU A 1126 3.06 -49.02 68.24
C LEU A 1126 3.93 -48.56 69.42
N ASP A 1127 5.10 -47.94 69.15
CA ASP A 1127 6.03 -47.47 70.19
C ASP A 1127 5.47 -46.30 71.03
N SER A 1128 4.34 -45.69 70.62
CA SER A 1128 3.74 -44.54 71.31
C SER A 1128 2.55 -44.87 72.23
N GLY A 1129 2.12 -46.13 72.27
CA GLY A 1129 1.10 -46.61 73.22
C GLY A 1129 -0.35 -46.19 72.95
N ALA A 1130 -0.65 -45.46 71.87
CA ALA A 1130 -1.99 -45.00 71.54
C ALA A 1130 -2.34 -45.31 70.07
N ASP A 1131 -3.16 -46.34 69.84
CA ASP A 1131 -3.50 -46.86 68.50
C ASP A 1131 -4.76 -46.21 67.88
N SER A 1132 -5.51 -45.36 68.61
CA SER A 1132 -6.63 -44.55 68.10
C SER A 1132 -6.70 -43.18 68.79
N GLU A 1133 -6.43 -42.10 68.04
CA GLU A 1133 -6.49 -40.71 68.52
C GLU A 1133 -7.91 -40.31 68.98
N LEU A 1134 -8.93 -40.77 68.25
CA LEU A 1134 -10.33 -40.50 68.59
C LEU A 1134 -10.72 -41.14 69.92
N PHE A 1135 -10.34 -42.40 70.14
CA PHE A 1135 -10.62 -43.08 71.40
C PHE A 1135 -9.92 -42.44 72.59
N GLN A 1136 -8.66 -42.02 72.43
CA GLN A 1136 -7.94 -41.28 73.47
C GLN A 1136 -8.66 -39.99 73.83
N LEU A 1137 -9.22 -39.27 72.86
CA LEU A 1137 -10.03 -38.08 73.13
C LEU A 1137 -11.39 -38.42 73.76
N CYS A 1138 -12.00 -39.57 73.43
CA CYS A 1138 -13.17 -40.06 74.17
C CYS A 1138 -12.84 -40.31 75.65
N LEU A 1139 -11.67 -40.87 75.98
CA LEU A 1139 -11.24 -41.03 77.37
C LEU A 1139 -11.07 -39.70 78.11
N GLN A 1140 -10.71 -38.63 77.41
CA GLN A 1140 -10.56 -37.28 77.98
C GLN A 1140 -11.89 -36.53 78.10
N VAL A 1141 -12.85 -36.80 77.22
CA VAL A 1141 -14.12 -36.06 77.11
C VAL A 1141 -15.25 -36.72 77.91
N PHE A 1142 -15.29 -38.05 77.99
CA PHE A 1142 -16.41 -38.78 78.59
C PHE A 1142 -16.34 -38.73 80.12
N GLY A 1143 -17.15 -37.87 80.73
CA GLY A 1143 -17.27 -37.72 82.18
C GLY A 1143 -18.62 -38.18 82.76
N PRO A 1144 -18.73 -38.45 84.08
CA PRO A 1144 -17.63 -38.55 85.05
C PRO A 1144 -16.74 -39.79 84.81
N GLU A 1145 -15.44 -39.69 85.14
CA GLU A 1145 -14.42 -40.73 84.91
C GLU A 1145 -14.83 -42.09 85.50
N GLU A 1146 -15.45 -42.11 86.68
CA GLU A 1146 -15.89 -43.34 87.34
C GLU A 1146 -17.01 -44.05 86.57
N LYS A 1147 -17.82 -43.30 85.82
CA LYS A 1147 -18.86 -43.88 84.95
C LYS A 1147 -18.22 -44.53 83.74
N LEU A 1148 -17.28 -43.84 83.08
CA LEU A 1148 -16.54 -44.38 81.94
C LEU A 1148 -15.74 -45.62 82.34
N ARG A 1149 -15.03 -45.58 83.47
CA ARG A 1149 -14.25 -46.71 83.97
C ARG A 1149 -15.11 -47.95 84.25
N ARG A 1150 -16.28 -47.75 84.87
CA ARG A 1150 -17.26 -48.84 85.09
C ARG A 1150 -17.74 -49.45 83.77
N GLU A 1151 -17.97 -48.61 82.77
CA GLU A 1151 -18.47 -49.06 81.48
C GLU A 1151 -17.41 -49.81 80.64
N LEU A 1152 -16.18 -49.28 80.55
CA LEU A 1152 -15.07 -49.98 79.91
C LEU A 1152 -14.84 -51.35 80.57
N ARG A 1153 -14.92 -51.40 81.91
CA ARG A 1153 -14.85 -52.65 82.67
C ARG A 1153 -16.01 -53.59 82.33
N ARG A 1154 -17.25 -53.09 82.28
CA ARG A 1154 -18.44 -53.89 81.95
C ARG A 1154 -18.26 -54.58 80.59
N GLN A 1155 -17.94 -53.80 79.56
CA GLN A 1155 -17.76 -54.30 78.21
C GLN A 1155 -16.56 -55.26 78.10
N LEU A 1156 -15.43 -54.98 78.74
CA LEU A 1156 -14.28 -55.91 78.77
C LEU A 1156 -14.64 -57.26 79.40
N LEU A 1157 -15.45 -57.25 80.47
CA LEU A 1157 -15.93 -58.46 81.13
C LEU A 1157 -16.99 -59.20 80.30
N GLU A 1158 -17.78 -58.49 79.51
CA GLU A 1158 -18.71 -59.06 78.53
C GLU A 1158 -17.97 -59.70 77.36
N TRP A 1159 -16.94 -59.05 76.82
CA TRP A 1159 -16.06 -59.65 75.81
C TRP A 1159 -15.34 -60.88 76.35
N ALA A 1160 -14.93 -60.87 77.62
CA ALA A 1160 -14.37 -62.05 78.28
C ALA A 1160 -15.37 -63.23 78.34
N THR A 1161 -16.67 -62.98 78.23
CA THR A 1161 -17.69 -64.04 78.15
C THR A 1161 -18.10 -64.42 76.73
N LEU A 1162 -18.19 -63.45 75.83
CA LEU A 1162 -18.67 -63.64 74.47
C LEU A 1162 -17.57 -64.20 73.53
N HIS A 1163 -16.31 -63.90 73.82
CA HIS A 1163 -15.16 -64.20 72.95
C HIS A 1163 -14.09 -65.06 73.66
N ASP A 1164 -14.47 -65.92 74.62
CA ASP A 1164 -13.53 -66.78 75.36
C ASP A 1164 -12.79 -67.76 74.42
N ASP A 1165 -13.48 -68.25 73.38
CA ASP A 1165 -12.91 -69.15 72.37
C ASP A 1165 -12.09 -68.42 71.29
N ASP A 1166 -12.24 -67.09 71.14
CA ASP A 1166 -11.56 -66.27 70.13
C ASP A 1166 -10.23 -65.66 70.63
N LEU A 1167 -10.00 -65.67 71.95
CA LEU A 1167 -8.85 -65.01 72.59
C LEU A 1167 -7.84 -66.02 73.15
N SER A 1168 -6.55 -65.83 72.87
CA SER A 1168 -5.49 -66.59 73.54
C SER A 1168 -4.92 -65.85 74.75
N LYS A 1169 -4.39 -66.60 75.73
CA LYS A 1169 -3.70 -66.03 76.92
C LYS A 1169 -2.58 -65.07 76.53
N ARG A 1170 -1.79 -65.44 75.51
CA ARG A 1170 -0.68 -64.64 75.00
C ARG A 1170 -1.17 -63.33 74.40
N ASP A 1171 -2.32 -63.35 73.73
CA ASP A 1171 -2.88 -62.15 73.13
C ASP A 1171 -3.37 -61.16 74.18
N ILE A 1172 -3.98 -61.65 75.25
CA ILE A 1172 -4.39 -60.82 76.40
C ILE A 1172 -3.17 -60.24 77.13
N LEU A 1173 -2.09 -61.00 77.31
CA LEU A 1173 -0.86 -60.50 77.93
C LEU A 1173 -0.18 -59.41 77.08
N ASN A 1174 -0.24 -59.53 75.76
CA ASN A 1174 0.30 -58.53 74.84
C ASN A 1174 -0.55 -57.25 74.79
N THR A 1175 -1.84 -57.31 75.10
CA THR A 1175 -2.70 -56.12 75.12
C THR A 1175 -2.53 -55.29 76.40
N VAL A 1176 -2.07 -55.89 77.50
CA VAL A 1176 -1.83 -55.20 78.77
C VAL A 1176 -0.67 -54.19 78.65
N PRO A 1177 -0.81 -52.99 79.23
CA PRO A 1177 0.27 -52.00 79.30
C PRO A 1177 1.55 -52.56 79.94
N GLU A 1178 2.71 -52.20 79.40
CA GLU A 1178 3.99 -52.82 79.78
C GLU A 1178 4.32 -52.66 81.27
N HIS A 1179 4.05 -51.48 81.85
CA HIS A 1179 4.26 -51.19 83.27
C HIS A 1179 3.35 -51.98 84.22
N LYS A 1180 2.25 -52.54 83.72
CA LYS A 1180 1.31 -53.38 84.48
C LYS A 1180 1.47 -54.88 84.17
N ARG A 1181 2.18 -55.22 83.09
CA ARG A 1181 2.36 -56.61 82.62
C ARG A 1181 3.05 -57.48 83.67
N THR A 1182 4.11 -56.97 84.30
CA THR A 1182 4.85 -57.69 85.35
C THR A 1182 4.00 -57.96 86.59
N HIS A 1183 3.08 -57.05 86.93
CA HIS A 1183 2.16 -57.22 88.06
C HIS A 1183 1.06 -58.25 87.75
N LEU A 1184 0.55 -58.26 86.51
CA LEU A 1184 -0.39 -59.27 86.05
C LEU A 1184 0.25 -60.67 85.97
N GLU A 1185 1.46 -60.78 85.44
CA GLU A 1185 2.21 -62.04 85.37
C GLU A 1185 2.43 -62.64 86.78
N ALA A 1186 2.74 -61.80 87.78
CA ALA A 1186 2.87 -62.22 89.17
C ALA A 1186 1.55 -62.74 89.79
N LEU A 1187 0.40 -62.17 89.42
CA LEU A 1187 -0.93 -62.62 89.89
C LEU A 1187 -1.39 -63.94 89.26
N LEU A 1188 -0.87 -64.27 88.07
CA LEU A 1188 -1.23 -65.48 87.32
C LEU A 1188 -0.39 -66.71 87.73
N HIS A 1189 0.63 -66.55 88.57
CA HIS A 1189 1.51 -67.63 89.08
C HIS A 1189 0.84 -68.52 90.16
N THR A 1190 -0.32 -69.10 89.84
CA THR A 1190 -0.95 -70.19 90.60
C THR A 1190 -1.12 -71.41 89.68
N ASP A 1191 -0.80 -72.62 90.15
CA ASP A 1191 -0.74 -73.90 89.39
C ASP A 1191 -2.08 -74.40 88.80
N ALA A 1192 -3.06 -73.53 88.57
CA ALA A 1192 -4.33 -73.87 87.94
C ALA A 1192 -4.31 -73.49 86.44
N GLU A 1193 -4.83 -74.37 85.58
CA GLU A 1193 -5.09 -74.02 84.18
C GLU A 1193 -6.19 -72.95 84.09
N LEU A 1194 -5.79 -71.67 84.10
CA LEU A 1194 -6.70 -70.55 83.93
C LEU A 1194 -7.18 -70.46 82.47
N SER A 1195 -8.48 -70.24 82.21
CA SER A 1195 -8.98 -69.94 80.86
C SER A 1195 -8.64 -68.51 80.41
N PRO A 1196 -8.66 -68.17 79.09
CA PRO A 1196 -8.50 -66.80 78.59
C PRO A 1196 -9.42 -65.79 79.29
N ARG A 1197 -10.68 -66.15 79.54
CA ARG A 1197 -11.62 -65.38 80.37
C ARG A 1197 -11.08 -65.04 81.76
N SER A 1198 -10.46 -65.99 82.45
CA SER A 1198 -9.87 -65.75 83.78
C SER A 1198 -8.65 -64.82 83.72
N VAL A 1199 -7.84 -64.94 82.66
CA VAL A 1199 -6.69 -64.06 82.41
C VAL A 1199 -7.15 -62.63 82.11
N LEU A 1200 -8.18 -62.45 81.28
CA LEU A 1200 -8.74 -61.12 80.98
C LEU A 1200 -9.39 -60.49 82.21
N ARG A 1201 -10.08 -61.27 83.05
CA ARG A 1201 -10.60 -60.78 84.34
C ARG A 1201 -9.50 -60.26 85.26
N ALA A 1202 -8.37 -60.96 85.34
CA ALA A 1202 -7.20 -60.52 86.10
C ALA A 1202 -6.56 -59.26 85.47
N ALA A 1203 -6.45 -59.20 84.14
CA ALA A 1203 -5.96 -58.02 83.43
C ALA A 1203 -6.82 -56.78 83.69
N VAL A 1204 -8.15 -56.93 83.68
CA VAL A 1204 -9.10 -55.86 84.05
C VAL A 1204 -8.91 -55.44 85.51
N SER A 1205 -8.70 -56.38 86.44
CA SER A 1205 -8.51 -56.03 87.85
C SER A 1205 -7.23 -55.25 88.13
N VAL A 1206 -6.16 -55.50 87.35
CA VAL A 1206 -4.89 -54.77 87.44
C VAL A 1206 -4.99 -53.40 86.76
N CYS A 1207 -5.65 -53.33 85.60
CA CYS A 1207 -5.70 -52.10 84.82
C CYS A 1207 -6.75 -51.11 85.31
N GLN A 1208 -7.76 -51.50 86.09
CA GLN A 1208 -8.83 -50.61 86.56
C GLN A 1208 -8.41 -49.56 87.60
N GLU A 1209 -7.16 -49.56 88.08
CA GLU A 1209 -6.65 -48.57 89.05
C GLU A 1209 -6.64 -47.16 88.46
N ASP A 1210 -6.25 -47.04 87.19
CA ASP A 1210 -6.19 -45.79 86.44
C ASP A 1210 -6.88 -45.93 85.08
N LEU A 1211 -7.61 -44.89 84.65
CA LEU A 1211 -8.38 -44.93 83.40
C LEU A 1211 -7.48 -45.13 82.17
N ALA A 1212 -6.23 -44.62 82.19
CA ALA A 1212 -5.30 -44.73 81.07
C ALA A 1212 -4.90 -46.19 80.80
N SER A 1213 -4.56 -46.95 81.83
CA SER A 1213 -4.20 -48.37 81.72
C SER A 1213 -5.41 -49.22 81.31
N LEU A 1214 -6.58 -48.95 81.89
CA LEU A 1214 -7.83 -49.63 81.52
C LEU A 1214 -8.24 -49.33 80.07
N GLY A 1215 -8.12 -48.06 79.65
CA GLY A 1215 -8.40 -47.62 78.28
C GLY A 1215 -7.45 -48.24 77.26
N THR A 1216 -6.16 -48.36 77.60
CA THR A 1216 -5.17 -49.02 76.73
C THR A 1216 -5.48 -50.51 76.55
N LEU A 1217 -5.80 -51.20 77.66
CA LEU A 1217 -6.24 -52.59 77.62
C LEU A 1217 -7.52 -52.74 76.77
N TYR A 1218 -8.50 -51.86 76.99
CA TYR A 1218 -9.74 -51.83 76.23
C TYR A 1218 -9.48 -51.69 74.74
N MET A 1219 -8.72 -50.66 74.34
CA MET A 1219 -8.47 -50.33 72.95
C MET A 1219 -7.77 -51.45 72.19
N ARG A 1220 -6.67 -51.98 72.74
CA ARG A 1220 -5.89 -53.06 72.10
C ARG A 1220 -6.70 -54.33 71.96
N LEU A 1221 -7.55 -54.64 72.93
CA LEU A 1221 -8.41 -55.81 72.85
C LEU A 1221 -9.58 -55.61 71.89
N ALA A 1222 -10.25 -54.45 71.93
CA ALA A 1222 -11.32 -54.04 71.02
C ALA A 1222 -10.88 -54.16 69.56
N GLN A 1223 -9.67 -53.68 69.28
CA GLN A 1223 -9.00 -53.73 67.98
C GLN A 1223 -8.75 -55.14 67.46
N ARG A 1224 -8.43 -56.04 68.37
CA ARG A 1224 -8.20 -57.44 68.05
C ARG A 1224 -9.52 -58.14 67.78
N LEU A 1225 -10.54 -57.83 68.58
CA LEU A 1225 -11.89 -58.38 68.46
C LEU A 1225 -12.73 -57.74 67.33
N TRP A 1226 -12.22 -56.68 66.70
CA TRP A 1226 -12.93 -55.95 65.64
C TRP A 1226 -13.48 -56.81 64.49
N PRO A 1227 -12.78 -57.85 63.99
CA PRO A 1227 -13.32 -58.73 62.93
C PRO A 1227 -14.64 -59.44 63.31
N TRP A 1228 -14.95 -59.53 64.61
CA TRP A 1228 -16.15 -60.16 65.15
C TRP A 1228 -17.19 -59.14 65.65
N HIS A 1229 -16.97 -57.84 65.43
CA HIS A 1229 -17.97 -56.82 65.73
C HIS A 1229 -19.14 -56.92 64.75
N HIS A 1230 -20.36 -57.04 65.28
CA HIS A 1230 -21.59 -56.99 64.48
C HIS A 1230 -22.19 -55.58 64.61
N PRO A 1231 -22.21 -54.78 63.54
CA PRO A 1231 -22.81 -53.45 63.61
C PRO A 1231 -24.32 -53.57 63.82
N GLU A 1232 -24.88 -52.74 64.72
CA GLU A 1232 -26.33 -52.52 64.76
C GLU A 1232 -26.81 -51.98 63.40
N PRO A 1233 -28.05 -52.31 62.97
CA PRO A 1233 -28.58 -51.87 61.68
C PRO A 1233 -28.60 -50.33 61.61
N GLU A 1234 -27.92 -49.77 60.60
CA GLU A 1234 -27.83 -48.34 60.38
C GLU A 1234 -29.23 -47.71 60.24
N GLU A 1235 -29.58 -46.79 61.14
CA GLU A 1235 -30.63 -45.82 60.87
C GLU A 1235 -30.22 -45.00 59.64
N THR A 1236 -30.92 -45.21 58.53
CA THR A 1236 -30.73 -44.48 57.29
C THR A 1236 -31.23 -43.05 57.46
N TRP A 1237 -30.31 -42.09 57.61
CA TRP A 1237 -30.64 -40.67 57.56
C TRP A 1237 -31.01 -40.29 56.12
N SER A 1238 -32.31 -40.15 55.83
CA SER A 1238 -32.79 -39.62 54.56
C SER A 1238 -32.60 -38.09 54.52
N MET A 1239 -31.69 -37.61 53.68
CA MET A 1239 -31.67 -36.21 53.27
C MET A 1239 -32.69 -36.00 52.13
N ASP A 1240 -33.97 -35.87 52.48
CA ASP A 1240 -34.97 -35.32 51.55
C ASP A 1240 -34.95 -33.79 51.61
N SER A 1241 -34.30 -33.18 50.63
CA SER A 1241 -34.42 -31.76 50.34
C SER A 1241 -35.76 -31.49 49.64
N GLY A 1242 -36.82 -31.22 50.42
CA GLY A 1242 -38.12 -30.80 49.91
C GLY A 1242 -38.10 -29.38 49.34
N GLN A 1243 -38.18 -29.27 48.01
CA GLN A 1243 -38.51 -28.05 47.29
C GLN A 1243 -40.00 -27.67 47.48
N GLY A 1244 -40.25 -26.38 47.72
CA GLY A 1244 -41.34 -25.65 47.07
C GLY A 1244 -42.73 -25.69 47.71
N ALA A 1245 -43.02 -24.71 48.57
CA ALA A 1245 -44.37 -24.15 48.67
C ALA A 1245 -44.29 -22.62 48.60
N ARG A 1246 -44.70 -22.05 47.47
CA ARG A 1246 -44.94 -20.60 47.31
C ARG A 1246 -46.14 -20.20 48.20
N PRO A 1247 -46.10 -19.04 48.88
CA PRO A 1247 -47.28 -18.48 49.51
C PRO A 1247 -48.21 -17.88 48.44
N ARG A 1248 -49.48 -18.27 48.44
CA ARG A 1248 -50.56 -17.49 47.82
C ARG A 1248 -50.97 -16.40 48.81
N ALA A 1249 -51.23 -15.22 48.24
CA ALA A 1249 -51.64 -14.00 48.92
C ALA A 1249 -52.82 -14.19 49.88
N HIS A 1250 -52.70 -13.62 51.07
CA HIS A 1250 -53.53 -12.52 51.55
C HIS A 1250 -52.72 -11.62 52.48
#